data_AF-A0AAJ7SNL3-F1
#
_entry.id   AF-A0AAJ7SNL3-F1
#
_cell.length_a   1.000
_cell.length_b   1.000
_cell.length_c   1.000
_cell.angle_alpha   90.00
_cell.angle_beta   90.00
_cell.angle_gamma   90.00
#
_symmetry.space_group_name_H-M   'P 1'
#
loop_
_entity.id
_entity.type
_entity.pdbx_description
1 polymer ?
#
loop_
_entity_poly.entity_id
_entity_poly.type
_entity_poly.pdbx_seq_one_letter_code
_entity_poly.pdbx_strand_id
1 'polypeptide(L)'
;MQEPGREEEDDEEDKEGQGWHLYRLTLQELERLKLQQASDMQEVERYVDHVRSLTEDREMGLEAENETLKQELEAMHAQMDTERKEIVELLRRQGMEEIIGASASEQVAFLLVERACLLLKSQHEVLGCSWKTPPQTSEIMTLGDKVEKYKNLYHKAEKSRQLLSDERSALTLRLQLQEQELEMLNSNSSSNGSHPHKRCHAQIEELHRQNAELARKLRSAEVSREELGERNEEVEALLAELQARERDGERHGDGEDSNSTREDSDSSGEDGDSGREGGAPVVAREAKEEGVNVGEEREAETEAETEVEEKSQLLQKELLGACTRRVLTHPSVLAERLSVVEGERDALNMTVRQLQMQNTQLLDKAAESERQWEERLLRGEQEAERQHGRVESLQRQLESQHEEMHGTAGHTRAGDAEQVAQVSALEKELSKLRLELQEHKLQWHHQQLQLQAELQQGHARRTMLKERVRNQEEELKELRLRLVEREDRSAVQKKPNQDSPPDQSKLQDAPDQLLSQGQEAGLRMELERALQRTDKYMRRYNAGRVCWHTRLRCARDAFLGELSARDKAVANISHDLKLAQSSASKERAWRERVVQELHVSLASVRDLTQEVADLKFSLREQTRLTQHAQHRVQLLEEEGERLRKLLLAEPRIH
;
A
#
# COMPACT_ATOMS: atom_id res chain seq x y z
N MET A 1 114.47 22.76 13.83
CA MET A 1 113.64 21.55 14.08
C MET A 1 112.32 22.06 14.61
N GLN A 2 111.31 22.09 13.76
CA GLN A 2 109.92 22.44 14.13
C GLN A 2 109.21 21.11 14.36
N GLU A 3 108.66 20.91 15.55
CA GLU A 3 107.88 19.73 15.91
C GLU A 3 106.47 19.85 15.30
N PRO A 4 106.08 18.94 14.38
CA PRO A 4 104.71 18.82 13.93
C PRO A 4 104.02 17.75 14.80
N GLY A 5 103.03 18.11 15.61
CA GLY A 5 102.31 17.10 16.40
C GLY A 5 101.42 17.57 17.53
N ARG A 6 100.96 18.83 17.57
CA ARG A 6 100.02 19.31 18.60
C ARG A 6 98.69 19.82 18.08
N GLU A 7 98.46 19.83 16.77
CA GLU A 7 97.18 20.30 16.20
C GLU A 7 96.14 19.17 16.05
N GLU A 8 96.51 17.88 16.18
CA GLU A 8 95.58 16.76 16.03
C GLU A 8 94.82 16.38 17.32
N GLU A 9 95.35 16.70 18.52
CA GLU A 9 94.68 16.38 19.80
C GLU A 9 93.49 17.32 20.09
N ASP A 10 93.59 18.60 19.71
CA ASP A 10 92.50 19.57 19.90
C ASP A 10 91.29 19.26 18.97
N ASP A 11 91.52 18.65 17.81
CA ASP A 11 90.48 18.24 16.86
C ASP A 11 89.72 16.96 17.26
N GLU A 12 90.24 16.16 18.20
CA GLU A 12 89.57 14.95 18.71
C GLU A 12 88.61 15.29 19.87
N GLU A 13 89.00 16.18 20.79
CA GLU A 13 88.11 16.63 21.88
C GLU A 13 86.86 17.34 21.35
N ASP A 14 86.98 18.14 20.28
CA ASP A 14 85.84 18.80 19.65
C ASP A 14 84.88 17.81 18.96
N LYS A 15 85.39 16.70 18.40
CA LYS A 15 84.56 15.65 17.79
C LYS A 15 83.83 14.83 18.83
N GLU A 16 84.45 14.53 19.97
CA GLU A 16 83.79 13.87 21.09
C GLU A 16 82.69 14.76 21.67
N GLY A 17 82.95 16.06 21.85
CA GLY A 17 81.96 17.04 22.29
C GLY A 17 80.73 17.12 21.36
N GLN A 18 80.95 17.13 20.05
CA GLN A 18 79.87 17.09 19.05
C GLN A 18 79.09 15.78 19.10
N GLY A 19 79.77 14.64 19.30
CA GLY A 19 79.13 13.34 19.47
C GLY A 19 78.20 13.27 20.69
N TRP A 20 78.65 13.79 21.83
CA TRP A 20 77.82 13.88 23.05
C TRP A 20 76.62 14.82 22.88
N HIS A 21 76.78 15.92 22.16
CA HIS A 21 75.67 16.84 21.87
C HIS A 21 74.62 16.16 20.98
N LEU A 22 75.03 15.45 19.92
CA LEU A 22 74.14 14.68 19.05
C LEU A 22 73.42 13.56 19.81
N TYR A 23 74.13 12.83 20.67
CA TYR A 23 73.52 11.82 21.52
C TYR A 23 72.46 12.40 22.47
N ARG A 24 72.73 13.57 23.07
CA ARG A 24 71.76 14.26 23.93
C ARG A 24 70.53 14.74 23.16
N LEU A 25 70.72 15.29 21.96
CA LEU A 25 69.60 15.72 21.09
C LEU A 25 68.72 14.53 20.69
N THR A 26 69.33 13.42 20.26
CA THR A 26 68.58 12.21 19.87
C THR A 26 67.82 11.59 21.04
N LEU A 27 68.37 11.63 22.27
CA LEU A 27 67.64 11.23 23.48
C LEU A 27 66.43 12.12 23.76
N GLN A 28 66.58 13.44 23.69
CA GLN A 28 65.48 14.38 23.87
C GLN A 28 64.39 14.19 22.81
N GLU A 29 64.77 13.95 21.56
CA GLU A 29 63.82 13.69 20.48
C GLU A 29 63.08 12.36 20.66
N LEU A 30 63.79 11.31 21.11
CA LEU A 30 63.18 10.03 21.46
C LEU A 30 62.19 10.16 22.64
N GLU A 31 62.52 10.96 23.65
CA GLU A 31 61.60 11.27 24.76
C GLU A 31 60.37 12.03 24.28
N ARG A 32 60.55 13.04 23.40
CA ARG A 32 59.44 13.78 22.80
C ARG A 32 58.52 12.88 21.98
N LEU A 33 59.09 11.99 21.16
CA LEU A 33 58.31 11.02 20.36
C LEU A 33 57.56 10.03 21.24
N LYS A 34 58.15 9.55 22.34
CA LYS A 34 57.44 8.70 23.31
C LYS A 34 56.28 9.42 23.98
N LEU A 35 56.46 10.69 24.35
CA LEU A 35 55.40 11.49 24.94
C LEU A 35 54.27 11.76 23.93
N GLN A 36 54.62 12.05 22.68
CA GLN A 36 53.65 12.20 21.59
C GLN A 36 52.88 10.90 21.37
N GLN A 37 53.56 9.76 21.26
CA GLN A 37 52.93 8.45 21.09
C GLN A 37 51.97 8.13 22.25
N ALA A 38 52.33 8.48 23.48
CA ALA A 38 51.45 8.29 24.64
C ALA A 38 50.20 9.20 24.56
N SER A 39 50.35 10.44 24.10
CA SER A 39 49.23 11.36 23.86
C SER A 39 48.30 10.83 22.76
N ASP A 40 48.86 10.44 21.62
CA ASP A 40 48.09 9.91 20.48
C ASP A 40 47.34 8.62 20.88
N MET A 41 47.97 7.75 21.70
CA MET A 41 47.31 6.55 22.22
C MET A 41 46.10 6.89 23.10
N GLN A 42 46.23 7.90 23.97
CA GLN A 42 45.11 8.37 24.79
C GLN A 42 43.98 8.98 23.95
N GLU A 43 44.30 9.66 22.86
CA GLU A 43 43.28 10.17 21.94
C GLU A 43 42.54 9.02 21.24
N VAL A 44 43.28 8.00 20.74
CA VAL A 44 42.69 6.79 20.15
C VAL A 44 41.79 6.07 21.16
N GLU A 45 42.21 5.92 22.41
CA GLU A 45 41.39 5.33 23.47
C GLU A 45 40.08 6.12 23.66
N ARG A 46 40.15 7.46 23.73
CA ARG A 46 38.95 8.32 23.82
C ARG A 46 38.03 8.17 22.61
N TYR A 47 38.57 8.09 21.39
CA TYR A 47 37.77 7.87 20.19
C TYR A 47 37.10 6.49 20.19
N VAL A 48 37.81 5.44 20.61
CA VAL A 48 37.27 4.09 20.73
C VAL A 48 36.13 4.05 21.75
N ASP A 49 36.30 4.69 22.90
CA ASP A 49 35.26 4.77 23.92
C ASP A 49 34.04 5.58 23.45
N HIS A 50 34.26 6.66 22.69
CA HIS A 50 33.17 7.41 22.08
C HIS A 50 32.38 6.58 21.06
N VAL A 51 33.06 5.84 20.19
CA VAL A 51 32.40 4.94 19.22
C VAL A 51 31.64 3.82 19.94
N ARG A 52 32.19 3.25 21.01
CA ARG A 52 31.48 2.27 21.85
C ARG A 52 30.20 2.84 22.44
N SER A 53 30.28 4.02 23.07
CA SER A 53 29.11 4.71 23.62
C SER A 53 28.04 4.99 22.56
N LEU A 54 28.41 5.46 21.36
CA LEU A 54 27.45 5.68 20.27
C LEU A 54 26.82 4.37 19.76
N THR A 55 27.57 3.27 19.82
CA THR A 55 27.07 1.94 19.42
C THR A 55 26.07 1.42 20.45
N GLU A 56 26.39 1.52 21.74
CA GLU A 56 25.50 1.15 22.84
C GLU A 56 24.20 1.97 22.83
N ASP A 57 24.28 3.30 22.63
CA ASP A 57 23.10 4.16 22.53
C ASP A 57 22.20 3.78 21.35
N ARG A 58 22.81 3.42 20.21
CA ARG A 58 22.08 2.95 19.01
C ARG A 58 21.42 1.60 19.26
N GLU A 59 22.11 0.66 19.91
CA GLU A 59 21.57 -0.64 20.26
C GLU A 59 20.38 -0.50 21.22
N MET A 60 20.51 0.32 22.27
CA MET A 60 19.39 0.62 23.18
C MET A 60 18.19 1.26 22.46
N GLY A 61 18.44 2.17 21.51
CA GLY A 61 17.38 2.78 20.71
C GLY A 61 16.62 1.75 19.87
N LEU A 62 17.34 0.83 19.21
CA LEU A 62 16.73 -0.24 18.42
C LEU A 62 15.98 -1.26 19.30
N GLU A 63 16.48 -1.57 20.49
CA GLU A 63 15.80 -2.43 21.45
C GLU A 63 14.48 -1.82 21.92
N ALA A 64 14.47 -0.53 22.25
CA ALA A 64 13.27 0.20 22.66
C ALA A 64 12.22 0.27 21.53
N GLU A 65 12.65 0.55 20.29
CA GLU A 65 11.76 0.56 19.12
C GLU A 65 11.16 -0.83 18.85
N ASN A 66 11.98 -1.89 18.91
CA ASN A 66 11.52 -3.26 18.72
C ASN A 66 10.51 -3.67 19.80
N GLU A 67 10.73 -3.27 21.06
CA GLU A 67 9.78 -3.54 22.14
C GLU A 67 8.45 -2.78 21.94
N THR A 68 8.51 -1.55 21.44
CA THR A 68 7.32 -0.77 21.08
C THR A 68 6.53 -1.45 19.95
N LEU A 69 7.22 -1.91 18.90
CA LEU A 69 6.60 -2.63 17.78
C LEU A 69 5.97 -3.96 18.21
N LYS A 70 6.59 -4.69 19.15
CA LYS A 70 5.96 -5.90 19.73
C LYS A 70 4.68 -5.56 20.48
N GLN A 71 4.68 -4.50 21.29
CA GLN A 71 3.49 -4.06 22.01
C GLN A 71 2.36 -3.64 21.04
N GLU A 72 2.68 -2.93 19.96
CA GLU A 72 1.71 -2.57 18.92
C GLU A 72 1.14 -3.81 18.21
N LEU A 73 1.99 -4.80 17.88
CA LEU A 73 1.55 -6.06 17.30
C LEU A 73 0.64 -6.85 18.26
N GLU A 74 0.97 -6.91 19.55
CA GLU A 74 0.13 -7.54 20.57
C GLU A 74 -1.22 -6.81 20.72
N ALA A 75 -1.23 -5.48 20.70
CA ALA A 75 -2.45 -4.68 20.75
C ALA A 75 -3.35 -4.92 19.53
N MET A 76 -2.77 -4.96 18.32
CA MET A 76 -3.51 -5.28 17.09
C MET A 76 -4.09 -6.70 17.11
N HIS A 77 -3.35 -7.70 17.60
CA HIS A 77 -3.89 -9.05 17.76
C HIS A 77 -5.02 -9.10 18.78
N ALA A 78 -4.88 -8.43 19.92
CA ALA A 78 -5.93 -8.35 20.93
C ALA A 78 -7.20 -7.69 20.36
N GLN A 79 -7.05 -6.62 19.57
CA GLN A 79 -8.16 -5.97 18.87
C GLN A 79 -8.82 -6.93 17.87
N MET A 80 -8.05 -7.58 17.01
CA MET A 80 -8.58 -8.57 16.05
C MET A 80 -9.31 -9.71 16.75
N ASP A 81 -8.84 -10.17 17.91
CA ASP A 81 -9.54 -11.19 18.71
C ASP A 81 -10.84 -10.68 19.32
N THR A 82 -10.92 -9.40 19.71
CA THR A 82 -12.18 -8.79 20.15
C THR A 82 -13.18 -8.67 19.00
N GLU A 83 -12.77 -8.14 17.85
CA GLU A 83 -13.60 -8.05 16.65
C GLU A 83 -14.07 -9.44 16.18
N ARG A 84 -13.18 -10.44 16.23
CA ARG A 84 -13.52 -11.82 15.91
C ARG A 84 -14.58 -12.38 16.87
N LYS A 85 -14.46 -12.14 18.18
CA LYS A 85 -15.47 -12.57 19.16
C LYS A 85 -16.83 -11.91 18.89
N GLU A 86 -16.84 -10.62 18.56
CA GLU A 86 -18.06 -9.89 18.20
C GLU A 86 -18.70 -10.46 16.93
N ILE A 87 -17.93 -10.70 15.87
CA ILE A 87 -18.41 -11.34 14.64
C ILE A 87 -19.01 -12.71 14.94
N VAL A 88 -18.33 -13.53 15.75
CA VAL A 88 -18.82 -14.85 16.15
C VAL A 88 -20.14 -14.75 16.92
N GLU A 89 -20.28 -13.75 17.81
CA GLU A 89 -21.53 -13.52 18.53
C GLU A 89 -22.66 -13.04 17.60
N LEU A 90 -22.36 -12.17 16.63
CA LEU A 90 -23.31 -11.72 15.61
C LEU A 90 -23.78 -12.88 14.72
N LEU A 91 -22.86 -13.72 14.26
CA LEU A 91 -23.19 -14.92 13.46
C LEU A 91 -24.07 -15.88 14.26
N ARG A 92 -23.77 -16.11 15.54
CA ARG A 92 -24.62 -16.90 16.44
C ARG A 92 -26.02 -16.30 16.58
N ARG A 93 -26.13 -14.99 16.81
CA ARG A 93 -27.44 -14.30 16.94
C ARG A 93 -28.28 -14.39 15.66
N GLN A 94 -27.64 -14.46 14.49
CA GLN A 94 -28.33 -14.62 13.20
C GLN A 94 -28.62 -16.09 12.83
N GLY A 95 -28.25 -17.06 13.68
CA GLY A 95 -28.44 -18.48 13.39
C GLY A 95 -27.46 -19.06 12.36
N MET A 96 -26.35 -18.37 12.10
CA MET A 96 -25.30 -18.76 11.16
C MET A 96 -24.10 -19.42 11.86
N GLU A 97 -24.37 -20.34 12.79
CA GLU A 97 -23.30 -20.97 13.58
C GLU A 97 -22.37 -21.86 12.73
N GLU A 98 -22.87 -22.36 11.60
CA GLU A 98 -22.17 -23.27 10.69
C GLU A 98 -20.91 -22.65 10.06
N ILE A 99 -20.86 -21.32 9.93
CA ILE A 99 -19.74 -20.60 9.31
C ILE A 99 -18.76 -20.00 10.32
N ILE A 100 -19.01 -20.11 11.63
CA ILE A 100 -18.14 -19.57 12.69
C ILE A 100 -16.72 -20.16 12.62
N GLY A 101 -16.59 -21.43 12.21
CA GLY A 101 -15.31 -22.11 12.05
C GLY A 101 -14.56 -21.79 10.75
N ALA A 102 -15.22 -21.14 9.79
CA ALA A 102 -14.64 -20.81 8.49
C ALA A 102 -13.69 -19.60 8.61
N SER A 103 -12.76 -19.46 7.66
CA SER A 103 -11.89 -18.28 7.58
C SER A 103 -12.69 -17.01 7.32
N ALA A 104 -12.16 -15.83 7.70
CA ALA A 104 -12.86 -14.55 7.50
C ALA A 104 -13.27 -14.32 6.03
N SER A 105 -12.42 -14.73 5.07
CA SER A 105 -12.74 -14.68 3.64
C SER A 105 -13.89 -15.60 3.25
N GLU A 106 -13.96 -16.81 3.82
CA GLU A 106 -15.04 -17.75 3.56
C GLU A 106 -16.36 -17.28 4.19
N GLN A 107 -16.30 -16.70 5.39
CA GLN A 107 -17.44 -16.08 6.06
C GLN A 107 -18.01 -14.94 5.20
N VAL A 108 -17.16 -14.05 4.67
CA VAL A 108 -17.58 -12.96 3.78
C VAL A 108 -18.17 -13.51 2.47
N ALA A 109 -17.54 -14.52 1.87
CA ALA A 109 -18.05 -15.14 0.65
C ALA A 109 -19.45 -15.75 0.86
N PHE A 110 -19.66 -16.44 1.98
CA PHE A 110 -20.96 -17.01 2.34
C PHE A 110 -22.04 -15.92 2.50
N LEU A 111 -21.75 -14.86 3.27
CA LEU A 111 -22.68 -13.74 3.49
C LEU A 111 -23.04 -13.01 2.19
N LEU A 112 -22.09 -12.87 1.25
CA LEU A 112 -22.35 -12.25 -0.05
C LEU A 112 -23.28 -13.10 -0.92
N VAL A 113 -23.09 -14.42 -0.93
CA VAL A 113 -23.98 -15.35 -1.65
C VAL A 113 -25.38 -15.33 -1.06
N GLU A 114 -25.50 -15.38 0.26
CA GLU A 114 -26.79 -15.36 0.95
C GLU A 114 -27.54 -14.05 0.70
N ARG A 115 -26.85 -12.90 0.81
CA ARG A 115 -27.42 -11.58 0.48
C ARG A 115 -27.91 -11.52 -0.97
N ALA A 116 -27.15 -12.05 -1.93
CA ALA A 116 -27.57 -12.10 -3.32
C ALA A 116 -28.84 -12.95 -3.50
N CYS A 117 -28.95 -14.08 -2.80
CA CYS A 117 -30.14 -14.92 -2.81
C CYS A 117 -31.37 -14.21 -2.20
N LEU A 118 -31.19 -13.48 -1.10
CA LEU A 118 -32.28 -12.72 -0.45
C LEU A 118 -32.76 -11.53 -1.29
N LEU A 119 -31.83 -10.80 -1.93
CA LEU A 119 -32.18 -9.74 -2.88
C LEU A 119 -32.96 -10.30 -4.08
N LEU A 120 -32.62 -11.52 -4.52
CA LEU A 120 -33.35 -12.18 -5.60
C LEU A 120 -34.79 -12.53 -5.21
N LYS A 121 -34.97 -13.06 -4.00
CA LYS A 121 -36.28 -13.43 -3.46
C LYS A 121 -37.17 -12.21 -3.25
N SER A 122 -36.63 -11.15 -2.63
CA SER A 122 -37.36 -9.91 -2.38
C SER A 122 -37.73 -9.15 -3.66
N GLN A 123 -36.86 -9.14 -4.67
CA GLN A 123 -37.22 -8.55 -5.98
C GLN A 123 -38.33 -9.31 -6.70
N HIS A 124 -38.41 -10.63 -6.51
CA HIS A 124 -39.49 -11.47 -7.04
C HIS A 124 -40.84 -11.24 -6.34
N GLU A 125 -40.83 -10.87 -5.07
CA GLU A 125 -42.05 -10.62 -4.27
C GLU A 125 -42.58 -9.18 -4.42
N VAL A 126 -41.71 -8.18 -4.60
CA VAL A 126 -42.10 -6.76 -4.62
C VAL A 126 -42.55 -6.27 -6.00
N LEU A 127 -42.03 -6.83 -7.10
CA LEU A 127 -42.33 -6.35 -8.46
C LEU A 127 -43.26 -7.28 -9.23
N GLY A 128 -44.53 -7.38 -8.82
CA GLY A 128 -45.61 -7.90 -9.67
C GLY A 128 -45.83 -7.12 -10.99
N CYS A 129 -44.82 -6.42 -11.52
CA CYS A 129 -44.90 -5.48 -12.63
C CYS A 129 -44.06 -5.90 -13.85
N SER A 130 -44.79 -5.89 -14.96
CA SER A 130 -44.42 -6.06 -16.35
C SER A 130 -43.37 -5.06 -16.81
N TRP A 131 -42.13 -5.51 -17.01
CA TRP A 131 -41.17 -4.80 -17.84
C TRP A 131 -41.63 -4.85 -19.30
N LYS A 132 -42.03 -3.70 -19.85
CA LYS A 132 -42.25 -3.53 -21.30
C LYS A 132 -40.87 -3.56 -21.98
N THR A 133 -40.79 -4.38 -23.03
CA THR A 133 -39.63 -4.63 -23.89
C THR A 133 -39.10 -3.34 -24.56
N PRO A 134 -37.76 -3.17 -24.69
CA PRO A 134 -37.19 -2.12 -25.51
C PRO A 134 -37.36 -2.43 -27.01
N PRO A 135 -37.29 -1.42 -27.90
CA PRO A 135 -37.58 -1.57 -29.32
C PRO A 135 -36.49 -2.37 -30.04
N GLN A 136 -36.93 -3.23 -30.95
CA GLN A 136 -36.07 -3.96 -31.87
C GLN A 136 -35.48 -3.00 -32.90
N THR A 137 -34.19 -2.67 -32.77
CA THR A 137 -33.39 -2.13 -33.88
C THR A 137 -32.54 -3.24 -34.48
N SER A 138 -32.64 -3.37 -35.80
CA SER A 138 -32.16 -4.48 -36.62
C SER A 138 -30.67 -4.40 -37.00
N GLU A 139 -29.82 -3.88 -36.13
CA GLU A 139 -28.36 -3.87 -36.31
C GLU A 139 -27.66 -4.35 -35.04
N ILE A 140 -27.90 -5.61 -34.68
CA ILE A 140 -27.11 -6.28 -33.65
C ILE A 140 -26.31 -7.36 -34.37
N MET A 141 -25.07 -7.03 -34.75
CA MET A 141 -24.00 -8.05 -34.71
C MET A 141 -24.14 -8.74 -33.37
N THR A 142 -24.43 -10.03 -33.40
CA THR A 142 -24.80 -10.75 -32.19
C THR A 142 -23.70 -10.56 -31.16
N LEU A 143 -24.05 -10.21 -29.92
CA LEU A 143 -23.09 -10.05 -28.83
C LEU A 143 -22.14 -11.25 -28.74
N GLY A 144 -22.59 -12.43 -29.19
CA GLY A 144 -21.79 -13.64 -29.36
C GLY A 144 -20.58 -13.47 -30.28
N ASP A 145 -20.69 -12.81 -31.43
CA ASP A 145 -19.57 -12.61 -32.36
C ASP A 145 -18.51 -11.65 -31.79
N LYS A 146 -18.96 -10.63 -31.05
CA LYS A 146 -18.06 -9.73 -30.33
C LYS A 146 -17.34 -10.46 -29.19
N VAL A 147 -18.07 -11.26 -28.41
CA VAL A 147 -17.50 -12.08 -27.33
C VAL A 147 -16.49 -13.10 -27.87
N GLU A 148 -16.77 -13.74 -29.00
CA GLU A 148 -15.85 -14.70 -29.61
C GLU A 148 -14.59 -14.03 -30.17
N LYS A 149 -14.73 -12.82 -30.74
CA LYS A 149 -13.58 -11.98 -31.13
C LYS A 149 -12.72 -11.59 -29.92
N TYR A 150 -13.33 -11.21 -28.80
CA TYR A 150 -12.61 -10.88 -27.57
C TYR A 150 -11.93 -12.09 -26.93
N LYS A 151 -12.56 -13.28 -26.94
CA LYS A 151 -11.93 -14.52 -26.50
C LYS A 151 -10.69 -14.87 -27.33
N ASN A 152 -10.77 -14.69 -28.64
CA ASN A 152 -9.64 -14.95 -29.55
C ASN A 152 -8.48 -13.96 -29.32
N LEU A 153 -8.79 -12.69 -29.08
CA LEU A 153 -7.78 -11.68 -28.71
C LEU A 153 -7.16 -11.99 -27.35
N TYR A 154 -7.97 -12.37 -26.36
CA TYR A 154 -7.50 -12.76 -25.03
C TYR A 154 -6.59 -14.00 -25.09
N HIS A 155 -6.98 -15.05 -25.84
CA HIS A 155 -6.14 -16.23 -26.06
C HIS A 155 -4.83 -15.89 -26.77
N LYS A 156 -4.85 -14.97 -27.74
CA LYS A 156 -3.63 -14.52 -28.43
C LYS A 156 -2.70 -13.77 -27.48
N ALA A 157 -3.24 -12.90 -26.64
CA ALA A 157 -2.48 -12.17 -25.62
C ALA A 157 -1.90 -13.12 -24.54
N GLU A 158 -2.68 -14.09 -24.06
CA GLU A 158 -2.22 -15.09 -23.09
C GLU A 158 -1.11 -15.96 -23.69
N LYS A 159 -1.20 -16.33 -24.97
CA LYS A 159 -0.15 -17.10 -25.68
C LYS A 159 1.14 -16.29 -25.87
N SER A 160 1.04 -14.99 -26.19
CA SER A 160 2.20 -14.09 -26.22
C SER A 160 2.85 -13.91 -24.86
N ARG A 161 2.03 -13.83 -23.80
CA ARG A 161 2.50 -13.72 -22.41
C ARG A 161 3.20 -15.00 -21.93
N GLN A 162 2.69 -16.17 -22.32
CA GLN A 162 3.33 -17.46 -22.07
C GLN A 162 4.70 -17.54 -22.74
N LEU A 163 4.79 -17.15 -24.02
CA LEU A 163 6.06 -17.14 -24.75
C LEU A 163 7.12 -16.23 -24.10
N LEU A 164 6.72 -15.03 -23.65
CA LEU A 164 7.62 -14.12 -22.93
C LEU A 164 8.04 -14.68 -21.57
N SER A 165 7.16 -15.39 -20.88
CA SER A 165 7.47 -16.08 -19.62
C SER A 165 8.49 -17.20 -19.85
N ASP A 166 8.30 -18.01 -20.88
CA ASP A 166 9.20 -19.10 -21.24
C ASP A 166 10.58 -18.55 -21.66
N GLU A 167 10.62 -17.48 -22.45
CA GLU A 167 11.86 -16.80 -22.86
C GLU A 167 12.62 -16.21 -21.67
N ARG A 168 11.90 -15.61 -20.70
CA ARG A 168 12.49 -15.09 -19.45
C ARG A 168 13.05 -16.22 -18.58
N SER A 169 12.36 -17.35 -18.51
CA SER A 169 12.84 -18.54 -17.77
C SER A 169 14.11 -19.13 -18.41
N ALA A 170 14.17 -19.17 -19.75
CA ALA A 170 15.32 -19.65 -20.50
C ALA A 170 16.54 -18.74 -20.32
N LEU A 171 16.35 -17.41 -20.32
CA LEU A 171 17.41 -16.44 -20.02
C LEU A 171 17.92 -16.58 -18.59
N THR A 172 17.03 -16.84 -17.63
CA THR A 172 17.40 -17.02 -16.21
C THR A 172 18.27 -18.27 -16.02
N LEU A 173 17.90 -19.39 -16.65
CA LEU A 173 18.70 -20.62 -16.65
C LEU A 173 20.07 -20.41 -17.32
N ARG A 174 20.11 -19.64 -18.41
CA ARG A 174 21.35 -19.34 -19.12
C ARG A 174 22.31 -18.48 -18.28
N LEU A 175 21.79 -17.50 -17.55
CA LEU A 175 22.56 -16.70 -16.59
C LEU A 175 23.11 -17.55 -15.45
N GLN A 176 22.30 -18.44 -14.88
CA GLN A 176 22.74 -19.35 -13.81
C GLN A 176 23.86 -20.29 -14.27
N LEU A 177 23.78 -20.84 -15.49
CA LEU A 177 24.84 -21.66 -16.06
C LEU A 177 26.12 -20.86 -16.29
N GLN A 178 26.01 -19.60 -16.73
CA GLN A 178 27.18 -18.72 -16.90
C GLN A 178 27.82 -18.32 -15.56
N GLU A 179 27.02 -18.10 -14.51
CA GLU A 179 27.53 -17.86 -13.15
C GLU A 179 28.32 -19.08 -12.64
N GLN A 180 27.81 -20.29 -12.85
CA GLN A 180 28.54 -21.53 -12.52
C GLN A 180 29.84 -21.70 -13.33
N GLU A 181 29.83 -21.37 -14.62
CA GLU A 181 31.05 -21.41 -15.44
C GLU A 181 32.10 -20.41 -14.94
N LEU A 182 31.69 -19.20 -14.53
CA LEU A 182 32.59 -18.20 -13.97
C LEU A 182 33.15 -18.64 -12.60
N GLU A 183 32.34 -19.25 -11.73
CA GLU A 183 32.81 -19.80 -10.44
C GLU A 183 33.83 -20.93 -10.64
N MET A 184 33.59 -21.82 -11.62
CA MET A 184 34.51 -22.90 -11.99
C MET A 184 35.84 -22.36 -12.54
N LEU A 185 35.79 -21.32 -13.38
CA LEU A 185 36.99 -20.68 -13.92
C LEU A 185 37.79 -19.94 -12.84
N ASN A 186 37.12 -19.23 -11.94
CA ASN A 186 37.75 -18.50 -10.84
C ASN A 186 38.44 -19.44 -9.85
N SER A 187 37.86 -20.62 -9.61
CA SER A 187 38.43 -21.65 -8.73
C SER A 187 39.70 -22.30 -9.29
N ASN A 188 39.86 -22.35 -10.62
CA ASN A 188 41.02 -22.95 -11.28
C ASN A 188 42.16 -21.94 -11.59
N SER A 189 41.91 -20.63 -11.55
CA SER A 189 42.93 -19.59 -11.79
C SER A 189 43.92 -19.39 -10.64
N SER A 190 43.66 -19.98 -9.47
CA SER A 190 44.49 -19.80 -8.26
C SER A 190 45.84 -20.53 -8.31
N SER A 191 46.12 -21.37 -9.31
CA SER A 191 47.30 -22.27 -9.27
C SER A 191 48.33 -22.13 -10.40
N ASN A 192 48.18 -21.26 -11.40
CA ASN A 192 49.19 -21.13 -12.46
C ASN A 192 49.32 -19.71 -13.02
N GLY A 193 50.48 -19.11 -12.78
CA GLY A 193 50.80 -17.74 -13.19
C GLY A 193 50.94 -17.55 -14.71
N SER A 194 50.39 -16.41 -15.15
CA SER A 194 50.95 -15.51 -16.17
C SER A 194 50.52 -15.59 -17.65
N HIS A 195 49.61 -16.45 -18.12
CA HIS A 195 49.08 -16.33 -19.50
C HIS A 195 47.57 -16.48 -19.81
N PRO A 196 46.62 -16.54 -18.84
CA PRO A 196 45.18 -16.66 -19.18
C PRO A 196 44.45 -15.34 -19.51
N HIS A 197 45.05 -14.16 -19.29
CA HIS A 197 44.30 -12.89 -19.31
C HIS A 197 43.63 -12.50 -20.64
N LYS A 198 44.25 -12.76 -21.81
CA LYS A 198 43.69 -12.29 -23.08
C LYS A 198 42.40 -13.03 -23.49
N ARG A 199 42.32 -14.33 -23.24
CA ARG A 199 41.13 -15.13 -23.55
C ARG A 199 39.99 -14.84 -22.56
N CYS A 200 40.33 -14.62 -21.30
CA CYS A 200 39.37 -14.20 -20.27
C CYS A 200 38.81 -12.81 -20.58
N HIS A 201 39.66 -11.83 -20.92
CA HIS A 201 39.20 -10.49 -21.31
C HIS A 201 38.29 -10.51 -22.55
N ALA A 202 38.64 -11.26 -23.60
CA ALA A 202 37.78 -11.38 -24.78
C ALA A 202 36.42 -12.00 -24.46
N GLN A 203 36.38 -12.96 -23.52
CA GLN A 203 35.14 -13.59 -23.09
C GLN A 203 34.30 -12.67 -22.19
N ILE A 204 34.93 -11.86 -21.33
CA ILE A 204 34.27 -10.82 -20.53
C ILE A 204 33.70 -9.72 -21.44
N GLU A 205 34.45 -9.27 -22.46
CA GLU A 205 33.97 -8.28 -23.43
C GLU A 205 32.78 -8.79 -24.24
N GLU A 206 32.80 -10.06 -24.67
CA GLU A 206 31.67 -10.68 -25.36
C GLU A 206 30.44 -10.80 -24.45
N LEU A 207 30.62 -11.13 -23.17
CA LEU A 207 29.54 -11.14 -22.19
C LEU A 207 28.97 -9.73 -21.95
N HIS A 208 29.81 -8.71 -21.85
CA HIS A 208 29.37 -7.31 -21.76
C HIS A 208 28.58 -6.89 -23.01
N ARG A 209 29.01 -7.31 -24.21
CA ARG A 209 28.29 -7.06 -25.46
C ARG A 209 26.91 -7.71 -25.47
N GLN A 210 26.82 -8.96 -25.01
CA GLN A 210 25.54 -9.70 -24.90
C GLN A 210 24.60 -9.06 -23.86
N ASN A 211 25.13 -8.67 -22.70
CA ASN A 211 24.35 -7.95 -21.68
C ASN A 211 23.85 -6.59 -22.18
N ALA A 212 24.69 -5.85 -22.91
CA ALA A 212 24.27 -4.58 -23.52
C ALA A 212 23.17 -4.76 -24.59
N GLU A 213 23.19 -5.87 -25.33
CA GLU A 213 22.15 -6.20 -26.30
C GLU A 213 20.84 -6.62 -25.61
N LEU A 214 20.92 -7.42 -24.55
CA LEU A 214 19.75 -7.79 -23.72
C LEU A 214 19.13 -6.57 -23.05
N ALA A 215 19.94 -5.64 -22.51
CA ALA A 215 19.46 -4.39 -21.93
C ALA A 215 18.78 -3.47 -22.98
N ARG A 216 19.21 -3.52 -24.25
CA ARG A 216 18.51 -2.83 -25.35
C ARG A 216 17.17 -3.49 -25.68
N LYS A 217 17.10 -4.81 -25.70
CA LYS A 217 15.85 -5.56 -25.92
C LYS A 217 14.85 -5.34 -24.79
N LEU A 218 15.30 -5.32 -23.55
CA LEU A 218 14.46 -5.04 -22.37
C LEU A 218 13.83 -3.65 -22.47
N ARG A 219 14.65 -2.62 -22.72
CA ARG A 219 14.16 -1.24 -22.91
C ARG A 219 13.18 -1.12 -24.08
N SER A 220 13.44 -1.80 -25.19
CA SER A 220 12.50 -1.82 -26.32
C SER A 220 11.16 -2.46 -25.95
N ALA A 221 11.17 -3.52 -25.14
CA ALA A 221 9.96 -4.18 -24.66
C ALA A 221 9.18 -3.33 -23.64
N GLU A 222 9.90 -2.58 -22.79
CA GLU A 222 9.30 -1.62 -21.86
C GLU A 222 8.58 -0.49 -22.60
N VAL A 223 9.21 0.11 -23.62
CA VAL A 223 8.58 1.12 -24.48
C VAL A 223 7.33 0.55 -25.17
N SER A 224 7.40 -0.65 -25.74
CA SER A 224 6.22 -1.29 -26.34
C SER A 224 5.10 -1.58 -25.33
N ARG A 225 5.43 -1.81 -24.05
CA ARG A 225 4.46 -1.98 -22.98
C ARG A 225 3.79 -0.65 -22.60
N GLU A 226 4.56 0.43 -22.54
CA GLU A 226 4.05 1.79 -22.32
C GLU A 226 3.09 2.22 -23.44
N GLU A 227 3.46 2.03 -24.71
CA GLU A 227 2.58 2.30 -25.85
C GLU A 227 1.27 1.48 -25.82
N LEU A 228 1.31 0.25 -25.29
CA LEU A 228 0.09 -0.55 -25.10
C LEU A 228 -0.74 -0.07 -23.90
N GLY A 229 -0.10 0.48 -22.87
CA GLY A 229 -0.75 1.14 -21.75
C GLY A 229 -1.52 2.37 -22.21
N GLU A 230 -0.87 3.26 -22.96
CA GLU A 230 -1.49 4.46 -23.54
C GLU A 230 -2.69 4.12 -24.44
N ARG A 231 -2.56 3.11 -25.31
CA ARG A 231 -3.68 2.63 -26.14
C ARG A 231 -4.83 2.06 -25.31
N ASN A 232 -4.55 1.39 -24.19
CA ASN A 232 -5.60 0.89 -23.31
C ASN A 232 -6.32 2.03 -22.60
N GLU A 233 -5.58 3.05 -22.13
CA GLU A 233 -6.17 4.26 -21.54
C GLU A 233 -7.05 5.00 -22.54
N GLU A 234 -6.63 5.10 -23.82
CA GLU A 234 -7.44 5.69 -24.89
C GLU A 234 -8.73 4.88 -25.14
N VAL A 235 -8.65 3.55 -25.13
CA VAL A 235 -9.84 2.68 -25.26
C VAL A 235 -10.77 2.83 -24.07
N GLU A 236 -10.25 2.93 -22.84
CA GLU A 236 -11.05 3.17 -21.64
C GLU A 236 -11.74 4.54 -21.67
N ALA A 237 -11.05 5.58 -22.15
CA ALA A 237 -11.63 6.91 -22.35
C ALA A 237 -12.77 6.89 -23.38
N LEU A 238 -12.58 6.22 -24.53
CA LEU A 238 -13.62 6.07 -25.54
C LEU A 238 -14.83 5.27 -25.01
N LEU A 239 -14.61 4.24 -24.18
CA LEU A 239 -15.69 3.50 -23.53
C LEU A 239 -16.45 4.38 -22.52
N ALA A 240 -15.75 5.22 -21.76
CA ALA A 240 -16.38 6.18 -20.85
C ALA A 240 -17.21 7.23 -21.59
N GLU A 241 -16.72 7.75 -22.72
CA GLU A 241 -17.47 8.67 -23.58
C GLU A 241 -18.72 8.03 -24.18
N LEU A 242 -18.63 6.77 -24.64
CA LEU A 242 -19.79 6.02 -25.13
C LEU A 242 -20.83 5.82 -24.04
N GLN A 243 -20.41 5.47 -22.81
CA GLN A 243 -21.32 5.35 -21.67
C GLN A 243 -21.94 6.70 -21.27
N ALA A 244 -21.20 7.80 -21.37
CA ALA A 244 -21.74 9.14 -21.14
C ALA A 244 -22.81 9.49 -22.19
N ARG A 245 -22.55 9.21 -23.48
CA ARG A 245 -23.54 9.40 -24.56
C ARG A 245 -24.78 8.53 -24.40
N GLU A 246 -24.65 7.29 -23.93
CA GLU A 246 -25.81 6.44 -23.62
C GLU A 246 -26.66 7.06 -22.50
N ARG A 247 -26.04 7.60 -21.44
CA ARG A 247 -26.75 8.27 -20.34
C ARG A 247 -27.42 9.59 -20.75
N ASP A 248 -26.81 10.34 -21.67
CA ASP A 248 -27.36 11.60 -22.17
C ASP A 248 -28.47 11.37 -23.20
N GLY A 249 -28.36 10.31 -24.01
CA GLY A 249 -29.39 9.88 -24.96
C GLY A 249 -30.68 9.42 -24.28
N GLU A 250 -30.60 8.79 -23.11
CA GLU A 250 -31.78 8.44 -22.30
C GLU A 250 -32.48 9.66 -21.67
N ARG A 251 -31.79 10.80 -21.52
CA ARG A 251 -32.38 12.04 -20.95
C ARG A 251 -33.07 12.93 -21.97
N HIS A 252 -32.76 12.80 -23.26
CA HIS A 252 -33.36 13.61 -24.34
C HIS A 252 -34.52 12.91 -25.07
N GLY A 253 -34.90 11.68 -24.68
CA GLY A 253 -35.94 10.90 -25.36
C GLY A 253 -37.39 11.13 -24.91
N ASP A 254 -37.63 11.85 -23.81
CA ASP A 254 -38.98 11.99 -23.21
C ASP A 254 -39.54 13.43 -23.26
N GLY A 255 -38.94 14.34 -24.03
CA GLY A 255 -39.18 15.79 -23.88
C GLY A 255 -39.94 16.55 -24.96
N GLU A 256 -40.10 16.03 -26.18
CA GLU A 256 -40.67 16.82 -27.28
C GLU A 256 -41.55 15.94 -28.18
N ASP A 257 -42.80 15.74 -27.78
CA ASP A 257 -43.92 15.76 -28.73
C ASP A 257 -45.25 15.82 -27.97
N SER A 258 -46.05 16.81 -28.34
CA SER A 258 -47.40 17.13 -27.85
C SER A 258 -47.44 18.05 -26.63
N ASN A 259 -47.58 19.37 -26.85
CA ASN A 259 -48.85 20.07 -26.58
C ASN A 259 -48.69 21.61 -26.67
N SER A 260 -48.94 22.20 -27.85
CA SER A 260 -49.50 23.56 -27.92
C SER A 260 -50.15 23.82 -29.29
N THR A 261 -51.45 23.55 -29.39
CA THR A 261 -52.39 24.32 -30.24
C THR A 261 -53.80 23.80 -29.99
N ARG A 262 -54.53 24.47 -29.08
CA ARG A 262 -55.93 24.90 -29.23
C ARG A 262 -56.51 25.27 -27.88
N GLU A 263 -56.49 26.56 -27.60
CA GLU A 263 -57.53 27.21 -26.82
C GLU A 263 -58.72 27.54 -27.73
N ASP A 264 -59.86 27.67 -27.08
CA ASP A 264 -61.11 28.30 -27.50
C ASP A 264 -62.00 27.52 -28.47
N SER A 265 -63.01 26.87 -27.91
CA SER A 265 -64.41 26.98 -28.35
C SER A 265 -65.35 26.49 -27.25
N ASP A 266 -65.94 27.46 -26.55
CA ASP A 266 -67.27 27.34 -25.96
C ASP A 266 -68.26 26.73 -26.98
N SER A 267 -69.13 25.82 -26.54
CA SER A 267 -70.58 25.92 -26.77
C SER A 267 -71.33 24.67 -26.32
N SER A 268 -72.27 24.91 -25.40
CA SER A 268 -73.65 24.41 -25.38
C SER A 268 -73.95 22.90 -25.40
N GLY A 269 -74.68 22.49 -24.36
CA GLY A 269 -75.81 21.56 -24.44
C GLY A 269 -75.44 20.08 -24.62
N GLU A 270 -76.21 19.09 -24.20
CA GLU A 270 -77.58 18.98 -23.72
C GLU A 270 -77.67 17.71 -22.85
N ASP A 271 -78.83 17.56 -22.23
CA ASP A 271 -79.32 16.55 -21.32
C ASP A 271 -79.14 15.06 -21.70
N GLY A 272 -79.34 14.19 -20.70
CA GLY A 272 -79.65 12.76 -20.84
C GLY A 272 -78.97 11.92 -19.76
N ASP A 273 -79.51 11.83 -18.54
CA ASP A 273 -80.63 10.98 -18.12
C ASP A 273 -80.44 9.46 -18.32
N SER A 274 -80.71 8.75 -17.22
CA SER A 274 -81.06 7.34 -17.06
C SER A 274 -79.97 6.27 -17.20
N GLY A 275 -80.02 5.28 -16.28
CA GLY A 275 -79.47 3.96 -16.57
C GLY A 275 -78.83 3.17 -15.42
N ARG A 276 -79.48 3.11 -14.27
CA ARG A 276 -79.24 2.10 -13.23
C ARG A 276 -79.74 0.75 -13.75
N GLU A 277 -78.94 -0.31 -13.78
CA GLU A 277 -79.41 -1.70 -13.56
C GLU A 277 -78.30 -2.76 -13.54
N GLY A 278 -78.50 -3.75 -12.68
CA GLY A 278 -77.71 -4.97 -12.50
C GLY A 278 -77.50 -5.22 -11.01
N GLY A 279 -78.13 -6.20 -10.35
CA GLY A 279 -79.12 -7.20 -10.72
C GLY A 279 -79.39 -8.00 -9.44
N ALA A 280 -80.65 -8.24 -9.10
CA ALA A 280 -81.09 -9.26 -8.12
C ALA A 280 -81.32 -10.58 -8.89
N PRO A 281 -81.47 -11.81 -8.31
CA PRO A 281 -82.42 -12.09 -7.20
C PRO A 281 -82.17 -13.35 -6.28
N VAL A 282 -82.88 -13.40 -5.13
CA VAL A 282 -83.74 -14.50 -4.55
C VAL A 282 -83.19 -15.95 -4.40
N VAL A 283 -83.42 -16.83 -3.38
CA VAL A 283 -84.08 -16.97 -2.04
C VAL A 283 -83.65 -18.41 -1.55
N ALA A 284 -83.41 -18.77 -0.27
CA ALA A 284 -84.38 -19.40 0.64
C ALA A 284 -83.72 -20.11 1.85
N ARG A 285 -84.35 -20.04 3.04
CA ARG A 285 -84.87 -21.20 3.82
C ARG A 285 -85.53 -20.70 5.12
N GLU A 286 -86.84 -20.87 5.28
CA GLU A 286 -87.58 -21.99 5.91
C GLU A 286 -87.52 -22.03 7.45
N ALA A 287 -88.63 -21.62 8.09
CA ALA A 287 -89.19 -22.28 9.28
C ALA A 287 -90.70 -21.96 9.40
N LYS A 288 -91.49 -23.02 9.60
CA LYS A 288 -92.89 -23.06 10.07
C LYS A 288 -92.94 -22.67 11.57
N GLU A 289 -94.03 -22.41 12.29
CA GLU A 289 -95.46 -22.72 12.22
C GLU A 289 -96.17 -21.89 13.33
N GLU A 290 -97.50 -21.82 13.28
CA GLU A 290 -98.46 -21.48 14.37
C GLU A 290 -98.78 -20.00 14.69
N GLY A 291 -100.09 -19.73 14.70
CA GLY A 291 -100.68 -18.41 14.94
C GLY A 291 -101.17 -18.20 16.37
N VAL A 292 -101.70 -17.01 16.62
CA VAL A 292 -102.92 -16.69 17.39
C VAL A 292 -102.95 -15.17 17.64
N ASN A 293 -103.99 -14.55 17.11
CA ASN A 293 -104.72 -13.35 17.54
C ASN A 293 -104.33 -12.72 18.91
N VAL A 294 -103.89 -11.46 18.94
CA VAL A 294 -104.33 -10.38 19.88
C VAL A 294 -103.99 -9.02 19.24
N GLY A 295 -104.97 -8.12 19.17
CA GLY A 295 -104.80 -6.73 18.74
C GLY A 295 -104.43 -5.80 19.89
N GLU A 296 -104.04 -4.56 19.54
CA GLU A 296 -103.79 -3.39 20.41
C GLU A 296 -102.33 -3.10 20.87
N GLU A 297 -101.32 -3.29 20.00
CA GLU A 297 -99.92 -2.84 20.27
C GLU A 297 -99.25 -2.04 19.12
N ARG A 298 -100.02 -1.50 18.16
CA ARG A 298 -99.47 -0.89 16.92
C ARG A 298 -99.17 0.61 16.95
N GLU A 299 -99.38 1.29 18.08
CA GLU A 299 -99.05 2.73 18.19
C GLU A 299 -97.72 2.99 18.94
N ALA A 300 -97.24 2.06 19.77
CA ALA A 300 -95.97 2.21 20.50
C ALA A 300 -94.71 1.80 19.69
N GLU A 301 -94.84 0.88 18.73
CA GLU A 301 -93.69 0.45 17.90
C GLU A 301 -93.26 1.54 16.89
N THR A 302 -94.19 2.33 16.37
CA THR A 302 -93.87 3.41 15.42
C THR A 302 -93.17 4.59 16.08
N GLU A 303 -93.40 4.83 17.38
CA GLU A 303 -92.69 5.86 18.15
C GLU A 303 -91.27 5.41 18.53
N ALA A 304 -91.07 4.12 18.81
CA ALA A 304 -89.74 3.58 19.09
C ALA A 304 -88.85 3.53 17.82
N GLU A 305 -89.41 3.20 16.66
CA GLU A 305 -88.67 3.18 15.39
C GLU A 305 -88.19 4.57 14.98
N THR A 306 -89.03 5.60 15.14
CA THR A 306 -88.66 6.99 14.83
C THR A 306 -87.58 7.53 15.79
N GLU A 307 -87.62 7.16 17.08
CA GLU A 307 -86.56 7.51 18.03
C GLU A 307 -85.21 6.84 17.71
N VAL A 308 -85.22 5.59 17.23
CA VAL A 308 -84.00 4.87 16.84
C VAL A 308 -83.41 5.47 15.57
N GLU A 309 -84.25 5.90 14.63
CA GLU A 309 -83.82 6.57 13.41
C GLU A 309 -83.23 7.96 13.71
N GLU A 310 -83.85 8.74 14.59
CA GLU A 310 -83.30 10.03 15.02
C GLU A 310 -81.95 9.88 15.73
N LYS A 311 -81.83 8.90 16.65
CA LYS A 311 -80.56 8.61 17.35
C LYS A 311 -79.48 8.12 16.37
N SER A 312 -79.84 7.33 15.38
CA SER A 312 -78.93 6.86 14.31
C SER A 312 -78.42 8.01 13.44
N GLN A 313 -79.31 8.93 13.04
CA GLN A 313 -78.94 10.13 12.28
C GLN A 313 -78.03 11.07 13.09
N LEU A 314 -78.29 11.21 14.40
CA LEU A 314 -77.49 12.05 15.29
C LEU A 314 -76.08 11.45 15.48
N LEU A 315 -75.98 10.13 15.64
CA LEU A 315 -74.71 9.39 15.67
C LEU A 315 -73.94 9.50 14.35
N GLN A 316 -74.60 9.38 13.20
CA GLN A 316 -73.97 9.60 11.89
C GLN A 316 -73.45 11.03 11.77
N LYS A 317 -74.21 12.02 12.23
CA LYS A 317 -73.82 13.44 12.19
C LYS A 317 -72.63 13.73 13.11
N GLU A 318 -72.57 13.11 14.29
CA GLU A 318 -71.42 13.21 15.19
C GLU A 318 -70.18 12.50 14.65
N LEU A 319 -70.33 11.31 14.06
CA LEU A 319 -69.25 10.58 13.38
C LEU A 319 -68.70 11.36 12.20
N LEU A 320 -69.58 11.93 11.36
CA LEU A 320 -69.16 12.79 10.26
C LEU A 320 -68.42 14.01 10.80
N GLY A 321 -68.98 14.70 11.80
CA GLY A 321 -68.34 15.86 12.42
C GLY A 321 -66.99 15.56 13.08
N ALA A 322 -66.84 14.38 13.69
CA ALA A 322 -65.56 13.91 14.24
C ALA A 322 -64.55 13.60 13.13
N CYS A 323 -64.96 12.93 12.04
CA CYS A 323 -64.12 12.70 10.87
C CYS A 323 -63.70 14.02 10.20
N THR A 324 -64.62 14.97 10.02
CA THR A 324 -64.30 16.28 9.42
C THR A 324 -63.34 17.07 10.30
N ARG A 325 -63.52 17.09 11.63
CA ARG A 325 -62.57 17.74 12.55
C ARG A 325 -61.19 17.11 12.48
N ARG A 326 -61.09 15.78 12.46
CA ARG A 326 -59.82 15.06 12.42
C ARG A 326 -59.10 15.21 11.08
N VAL A 327 -59.84 15.27 9.97
CA VAL A 327 -59.31 15.47 8.61
C VAL A 327 -58.89 16.92 8.37
N LEU A 328 -59.57 17.91 8.96
CA LEU A 328 -59.22 19.33 8.77
C LEU A 328 -58.06 19.79 9.67
N THR A 329 -57.88 19.22 10.87
CA THR A 329 -56.77 19.63 11.76
C THR A 329 -55.44 18.95 11.40
N HIS A 330 -55.47 17.72 10.88
CA HIS A 330 -54.27 16.95 10.54
C HIS A 330 -53.31 17.58 9.50
N PRO A 331 -53.79 18.17 8.37
CA PRO A 331 -52.89 18.71 7.35
C PRO A 331 -52.10 19.92 7.84
N SER A 332 -52.68 20.78 8.70
CA SER A 332 -51.95 21.92 9.28
C SER A 332 -50.81 21.47 10.20
N VAL A 333 -51.06 20.49 11.07
CA VAL A 333 -50.05 19.93 11.99
C VAL A 333 -48.96 19.17 11.23
N LEU A 334 -49.31 18.46 10.15
CA LEU A 334 -48.33 17.79 9.30
C LEU A 334 -47.49 18.80 8.50
N ALA A 335 -48.09 19.88 7.99
CA ALA A 335 -47.36 20.94 7.29
C ALA A 335 -46.36 21.66 8.22
N GLU A 336 -46.75 21.93 9.47
CA GLU A 336 -45.86 22.53 10.47
C GLU A 336 -44.68 21.59 10.81
N ARG A 337 -44.94 20.29 10.99
CA ARG A 337 -43.87 19.30 11.23
C ARG A 337 -42.96 19.11 10.03
N LEU A 338 -43.49 19.14 8.81
CA LEU A 338 -42.68 19.09 7.58
C LEU A 338 -41.79 20.32 7.46
N SER A 339 -42.31 21.52 7.75
CA SER A 339 -41.51 22.76 7.76
C SER A 339 -40.36 22.71 8.76
N VAL A 340 -40.58 22.16 9.96
CA VAL A 340 -39.51 21.98 10.96
C VAL A 340 -38.44 20.99 10.45
N VAL A 341 -38.85 19.86 9.87
CA VAL A 341 -37.91 18.86 9.33
C VAL A 341 -37.14 19.40 8.13
N GLU A 342 -37.76 20.19 7.26
CA GLU A 342 -37.09 20.87 6.14
C GLU A 342 -36.05 21.88 6.65
N GLY A 343 -36.37 22.65 7.69
CA GLY A 343 -35.43 23.57 8.34
C GLY A 343 -34.22 22.84 8.97
N GLU A 344 -34.45 21.71 9.64
CA GLU A 344 -33.37 20.87 10.19
C GLU A 344 -32.50 20.28 9.08
N ARG A 345 -33.10 19.81 7.99
CA ARG A 345 -32.38 19.30 6.80
C ARG A 345 -31.49 20.38 6.19
N ASP A 346 -32.02 21.60 6.06
CA ASP A 346 -31.28 22.71 5.45
C ASP A 346 -30.13 23.18 6.36
N ALA A 347 -30.33 23.19 7.68
CA ALA A 347 -29.27 23.43 8.66
C ALA A 347 -28.16 22.36 8.58
N LEU A 348 -28.53 21.08 8.52
CA LEU A 348 -27.58 19.98 8.34
C LEU A 348 -26.82 20.12 7.01
N ASN A 349 -27.49 20.43 5.91
CA ASN A 349 -26.84 20.66 4.61
C ASN A 349 -25.83 21.80 4.65
N MET A 350 -26.10 22.87 5.41
CA MET A 350 -25.14 23.95 5.62
C MET A 350 -23.91 23.49 6.40
N THR A 351 -24.08 22.68 7.46
CA THR A 351 -22.94 22.12 8.21
C THR A 351 -22.10 21.17 7.35
N VAL A 352 -22.72 20.34 6.51
CA VAL A 352 -22.02 19.46 5.57
C VAL A 352 -21.17 20.26 4.58
N ARG A 353 -21.72 21.34 4.00
CA ARG A 353 -20.97 22.23 3.10
C ARG A 353 -19.79 22.90 3.81
N GLN A 354 -19.97 23.32 5.06
CA GLN A 354 -18.90 23.93 5.85
C GLN A 354 -17.77 22.93 6.13
N LEU A 355 -18.10 21.70 6.51
CA LEU A 355 -17.12 20.62 6.72
C LEU A 355 -16.42 20.22 5.41
N GLN A 356 -17.14 20.17 4.29
CA GLN A 356 -16.56 19.93 2.97
C GLN A 356 -15.52 21.01 2.62
N MET A 357 -15.85 22.28 2.84
CA MET A 357 -14.94 23.38 2.57
C MET A 357 -13.72 23.40 3.51
N GLN A 358 -13.89 22.96 4.78
CA GLN A 358 -12.76 22.77 5.69
C GLN A 358 -11.86 21.60 5.24
N ASN A 359 -12.43 20.50 4.77
CA ASN A 359 -11.67 19.37 4.24
C ASN A 359 -10.86 19.75 2.99
N THR A 360 -11.44 20.52 2.06
CA THR A 360 -10.68 20.99 0.89
C THR A 360 -9.52 21.90 1.29
N GLN A 361 -9.73 22.82 2.24
CA GLN A 361 -8.65 23.68 2.76
C GLN A 361 -7.53 22.89 3.44
N LEU A 362 -7.85 21.81 4.15
CA LEU A 362 -6.84 20.94 4.77
C LEU A 362 -6.07 20.13 3.72
N LEU A 363 -6.75 19.66 2.66
CA LEU A 363 -6.10 18.98 1.53
C LEU A 363 -5.17 19.92 0.76
N ASP A 364 -5.60 21.15 0.50
CA ASP A 364 -4.77 22.16 -0.18
C ASP A 364 -3.52 22.49 0.64
N LYS A 365 -3.66 22.68 1.96
CA LYS A 365 -2.52 22.89 2.87
C LYS A 365 -1.57 21.69 2.91
N ALA A 366 -2.12 20.47 2.86
CA ALA A 366 -1.30 19.26 2.81
C ALA A 366 -0.50 19.20 1.49
N ALA A 367 -1.15 19.48 0.35
CA ALA A 367 -0.50 19.52 -0.96
C ALA A 367 0.57 20.63 -1.06
N GLU A 368 0.32 21.81 -0.48
CA GLU A 368 1.32 22.88 -0.40
C GLU A 368 2.53 22.46 0.43
N SER A 369 2.33 21.78 1.57
CA SER A 369 3.43 21.27 2.37
C SER A 369 4.23 20.20 1.62
N GLU A 370 3.57 19.30 0.89
CA GLU A 370 4.20 18.26 0.07
C GLU A 370 5.09 18.88 -1.03
N ARG A 371 4.60 19.90 -1.75
CA ARG A 371 5.40 20.62 -2.74
C ARG A 371 6.61 21.32 -2.13
N GLN A 372 6.46 21.94 -0.96
CA GLN A 372 7.59 22.57 -0.25
C GLN A 372 8.64 21.53 0.15
N TRP A 373 8.24 20.31 0.47
CA TRP A 373 9.16 19.21 0.77
C TRP A 373 9.93 18.73 -0.46
N GLU A 374 9.23 18.49 -1.57
CA GLU A 374 9.85 18.11 -2.85
C GLU A 374 10.88 19.15 -3.30
N GLU A 375 10.57 20.43 -3.14
CA GLU A 375 11.48 21.51 -3.52
C GLU A 375 12.73 21.55 -2.62
N ARG A 376 12.59 21.32 -1.30
CA ARG A 376 13.74 21.26 -0.38
C ARG A 376 14.62 20.05 -0.66
N LEU A 377 14.04 18.89 -0.98
CA LEU A 377 14.76 17.68 -1.35
C LEU A 377 15.60 17.92 -2.62
N LEU A 378 14.98 18.47 -3.66
CA LEU A 378 15.64 18.78 -4.94
C LEU A 378 16.79 19.79 -4.76
N ARG A 379 16.59 20.82 -3.93
CA ARG A 379 17.67 21.77 -3.61
C ARG A 379 18.84 21.09 -2.89
N GLY A 380 18.55 20.17 -1.97
CA GLY A 380 19.56 19.38 -1.26
C GLY A 380 20.37 18.48 -2.19
N GLU A 381 19.70 17.80 -3.13
CA GLU A 381 20.35 16.96 -4.15
C GLU A 381 21.27 17.79 -5.06
N GLN A 382 20.79 18.92 -5.56
CA GLN A 382 21.60 19.81 -6.40
C GLN A 382 22.84 20.34 -5.66
N GLU A 383 22.72 20.67 -4.38
CA GLU A 383 23.87 21.14 -3.61
C GLU A 383 24.89 20.01 -3.38
N ALA A 384 24.43 18.80 -3.09
CA ALA A 384 25.30 17.63 -2.97
C ALA A 384 26.05 17.34 -4.30
N GLU A 385 25.37 17.44 -5.44
CA GLU A 385 26.01 17.32 -6.76
C GLU A 385 27.06 18.40 -7.01
N ARG A 386 26.78 19.66 -6.64
CA ARG A 386 27.77 20.77 -6.75
C ARG A 386 29.01 20.50 -5.93
N GLN A 387 28.85 20.03 -4.69
CA GLN A 387 29.99 19.70 -3.83
C GLN A 387 30.77 18.49 -4.35
N HIS A 388 30.07 17.47 -4.87
CA HIS A 388 30.72 16.32 -5.49
C HIS A 388 31.55 16.73 -6.71
N GLY A 389 31.01 17.57 -7.60
CA GLY A 389 31.73 18.11 -8.75
C GLY A 389 32.98 18.92 -8.37
N ARG A 390 32.95 19.67 -7.26
CA ARG A 390 34.14 20.36 -6.73
C ARG A 390 35.22 19.39 -6.27
N VAL A 391 34.85 18.34 -5.54
CA VAL A 391 35.78 17.30 -5.09
C VAL A 391 36.42 16.58 -6.27
N GLU A 392 35.62 16.20 -7.28
CA GLU A 392 36.17 15.59 -8.49
C GLU A 392 37.12 16.52 -9.26
N SER A 393 36.79 17.82 -9.36
CA SER A 393 37.66 18.81 -10.02
C SER A 393 39.02 18.92 -9.34
N LEU A 394 39.05 18.97 -8.01
CA LEU A 394 40.29 19.05 -7.24
C LEU A 394 41.07 17.74 -7.29
N GLN A 395 40.38 16.61 -7.31
CA GLN A 395 41.01 15.30 -7.49
C GLN A 395 41.74 15.22 -8.84
N ARG A 396 41.08 15.66 -9.93
CA ARG A 396 41.73 15.74 -11.26
C ARG A 396 42.91 16.71 -11.28
N GLN A 397 42.81 17.84 -10.58
CA GLN A 397 43.93 18.79 -10.47
C GLN A 397 45.14 18.18 -9.77
N LEU A 398 44.94 17.42 -8.69
CA LEU A 398 46.02 16.72 -7.99
C LEU A 398 46.62 15.59 -8.82
N GLU A 399 45.79 14.82 -9.53
CA GLU A 399 46.27 13.80 -10.47
C GLU A 399 47.15 14.43 -11.56
N SER A 400 46.73 15.57 -12.14
CA SER A 400 47.52 16.33 -13.11
C SER A 400 48.83 16.86 -12.53
N GLN A 401 48.84 17.39 -11.31
CA GLN A 401 50.07 17.86 -10.67
C GLN A 401 51.02 16.70 -10.31
N HIS A 402 50.49 15.54 -9.90
CA HIS A 402 51.28 14.33 -9.69
C HIS A 402 51.93 13.85 -10.99
N GLU A 403 51.19 13.85 -12.10
CA GLU A 403 51.72 13.50 -13.42
C GLU A 403 52.83 14.47 -13.88
N GLU A 404 52.65 15.78 -13.65
CA GLU A 404 53.69 16.80 -13.90
C GLU A 404 54.96 16.56 -13.06
N MET A 405 54.80 16.30 -11.77
CA MET A 405 55.90 15.97 -10.85
C MET A 405 56.66 14.70 -11.27
N HIS A 406 55.93 13.66 -11.69
CA HIS A 406 56.53 12.43 -12.19
C HIS A 406 57.25 12.64 -13.53
N GLY A 407 56.81 13.61 -14.34
CA GLY A 407 57.45 14.00 -15.60
C GLY A 407 58.71 14.86 -15.44
N THR A 408 58.79 15.70 -14.39
CA THR A 408 59.91 16.67 -14.19
C THR A 408 61.01 16.18 -13.26
N ALA A 409 60.81 15.07 -12.52
CA ALA A 409 61.76 14.49 -11.55
C ALA A 409 63.18 14.17 -12.08
N GLY A 410 63.45 14.35 -13.39
CA GLY A 410 64.78 14.22 -13.98
C GLY A 410 65.67 15.48 -13.88
N HIS A 411 65.14 16.69 -13.65
CA HIS A 411 65.94 17.91 -13.80
C HIS A 411 65.62 18.99 -12.75
N THR A 412 66.58 19.20 -11.84
CA THR A 412 66.78 20.35 -10.90
C THR A 412 66.17 20.27 -9.49
N ARG A 413 67.05 19.94 -8.51
CA ARG A 413 66.79 19.85 -7.05
C ARG A 413 66.31 21.14 -6.34
N ALA A 414 66.25 22.28 -7.03
CA ALA A 414 65.88 23.56 -6.43
C ALA A 414 64.41 23.94 -6.68
N GLY A 415 63.77 23.42 -7.74
CA GLY A 415 62.33 23.62 -7.99
C GLY A 415 61.43 22.69 -7.18
N ASP A 416 61.97 21.54 -6.75
CA ASP A 416 61.22 20.48 -6.05
C ASP A 416 60.61 20.96 -4.72
N ALA A 417 61.25 21.91 -4.02
CA ALA A 417 60.76 22.39 -2.73
C ALA A 417 59.48 23.24 -2.83
N GLU A 418 59.40 24.14 -3.82
CA GLU A 418 58.19 24.95 -4.08
C GLU A 418 57.05 24.08 -4.60
N GLN A 419 57.35 23.10 -5.45
CA GLN A 419 56.35 22.19 -5.99
C GLN A 419 55.81 21.23 -4.92
N VAL A 420 56.68 20.68 -4.05
CA VAL A 420 56.24 19.87 -2.89
C VAL A 420 55.39 20.69 -1.92
N ALA A 421 55.70 21.98 -1.72
CA ALA A 421 54.88 22.86 -0.90
C ALA A 421 53.49 23.12 -1.53
N GLN A 422 53.40 23.27 -2.86
CA GLN A 422 52.12 23.39 -3.58
C GLN A 422 51.28 22.11 -3.50
N VAL A 423 51.88 20.94 -3.71
CA VAL A 423 51.19 19.65 -3.58
C VAL A 423 50.69 19.44 -2.14
N SER A 424 51.52 19.72 -1.13
CA SER A 424 51.10 19.63 0.28
C SER A 424 49.96 20.61 0.62
N ALA A 425 49.93 21.80 0.02
CA ALA A 425 48.83 22.74 0.19
C ALA A 425 47.53 22.20 -0.43
N LEU A 426 47.58 21.61 -1.62
CA LEU A 426 46.42 20.99 -2.26
C LEU A 426 45.93 19.74 -1.52
N GLU A 427 46.82 18.92 -0.97
CA GLU A 427 46.44 17.78 -0.12
C GLU A 427 45.70 18.23 1.16
N LYS A 428 46.13 19.34 1.75
CA LYS A 428 45.44 19.98 2.89
C LYS A 428 44.06 20.52 2.49
N GLU A 429 43.94 21.15 1.32
CA GLU A 429 42.63 21.58 0.83
C GLU A 429 41.70 20.40 0.49
N LEU A 430 42.23 19.32 -0.11
CA LEU A 430 41.45 18.11 -0.38
C LEU A 430 40.97 17.43 0.89
N SER A 431 41.84 17.29 1.90
CA SER A 431 41.46 16.68 3.18
C SER A 431 40.38 17.51 3.89
N LYS A 432 40.50 18.85 3.86
CA LYS A 432 39.46 19.76 4.35
C LYS A 432 38.13 19.56 3.62
N LEU A 433 38.14 19.52 2.28
CA LEU A 433 36.91 19.35 1.50
C LEU A 433 36.29 17.96 1.60
N ARG A 434 37.10 16.91 1.79
CA ARG A 434 36.61 15.56 2.10
C ARG A 434 35.89 15.52 3.44
N LEU A 435 36.43 16.23 4.44
CA LEU A 435 35.78 16.36 5.75
C LEU A 435 34.46 17.15 5.63
N GLU A 436 34.47 18.29 4.95
CA GLU A 436 33.23 19.08 4.70
C GLU A 436 32.18 18.27 3.93
N LEU A 437 32.59 17.47 2.93
CA LEU A 437 31.69 16.56 2.22
C LEU A 437 31.12 15.48 3.14
N GLN A 438 31.93 14.93 4.05
CA GLN A 438 31.49 13.92 5.02
C GLN A 438 30.51 14.53 6.04
N GLU A 439 30.78 15.73 6.54
CA GLU A 439 29.86 16.48 7.40
C GLU A 439 28.54 16.77 6.69
N HIS A 440 28.58 17.22 5.43
CA HIS A 440 27.37 17.46 4.65
C HIS A 440 26.58 16.17 4.40
N LYS A 441 27.26 15.04 4.15
CA LYS A 441 26.60 13.72 4.03
C LYS A 441 25.91 13.32 5.33
N LEU A 442 26.55 13.53 6.48
CA LEU A 442 25.94 13.25 7.79
C LEU A 442 24.75 14.18 8.07
N GLN A 443 24.87 15.47 7.75
CA GLN A 443 23.77 16.43 7.86
C GLN A 443 22.60 16.06 6.95
N TRP A 444 22.87 15.65 5.71
CA TRP A 444 21.85 15.16 4.78
C TRP A 444 21.17 13.89 5.31
N HIS A 445 21.94 12.96 5.88
CA HIS A 445 21.38 11.74 6.44
C HIS A 445 20.52 12.03 7.67
N HIS A 446 20.94 12.96 8.53
CA HIS A 446 20.15 13.44 9.66
C HIS A 446 18.85 14.11 9.21
N GLN A 447 18.90 14.96 8.17
CA GLN A 447 17.70 15.55 7.57
C GLN A 447 16.77 14.49 6.99
N GLN A 448 17.29 13.47 6.30
CA GLN A 448 16.48 12.35 5.83
C GLN A 448 15.79 11.59 6.96
N LEU A 449 16.50 11.31 8.06
CA LEU A 449 15.92 10.67 9.24
C LEU A 449 14.82 11.53 9.87
N GLN A 450 15.03 12.86 9.98
CA GLN A 450 14.00 13.78 10.43
C GLN A 450 12.76 13.77 9.51
N LEU A 451 12.97 13.80 8.19
CA LEU A 451 11.89 13.72 7.20
C LEU A 451 11.12 12.41 7.30
N GLN A 452 11.81 11.29 7.51
CA GLN A 452 11.18 9.99 7.67
C GLN A 452 10.32 9.95 8.94
N ALA A 453 10.78 10.53 10.05
CA ALA A 453 10.02 10.65 11.28
C ALA A 453 8.77 11.55 11.12
N GLU A 454 8.90 12.68 10.41
CA GLU A 454 7.76 13.57 10.11
C GLU A 454 6.74 12.90 9.18
N LEU A 455 7.18 12.12 8.19
CA LEU A 455 6.30 11.30 7.34
C LEU A 455 5.56 10.25 8.15
N GLN A 456 6.26 9.52 9.03
CA GLN A 456 5.63 8.56 9.95
C GLN A 456 4.60 9.24 10.84
N GLN A 457 4.92 10.41 11.40
CA GLN A 457 3.99 11.20 12.19
C GLN A 457 2.79 11.68 11.37
N GLY A 458 3.01 12.10 10.12
CA GLY A 458 1.97 12.48 9.17
C GLY A 458 1.05 11.31 8.81
N HIS A 459 1.62 10.11 8.60
CA HIS A 459 0.87 8.88 8.40
C HIS A 459 0.02 8.54 9.62
N ALA A 460 0.57 8.61 10.84
CA ALA A 460 -0.17 8.40 12.08
C ALA A 460 -1.32 9.42 12.25
N ARG A 461 -1.11 10.70 11.89
CA ARG A 461 -2.19 11.70 11.89
C ARG A 461 -3.26 11.39 10.85
N ARG A 462 -2.86 10.93 9.66
CA ARG A 462 -3.79 10.55 8.57
C ARG A 462 -4.59 9.30 8.93
N THR A 463 -4.01 8.30 9.58
CA THR A 463 -4.75 7.11 10.05
C THR A 463 -5.75 7.49 11.15
N MET A 464 -5.34 8.30 12.13
CA MET A 464 -6.24 8.82 13.17
C MET A 464 -7.42 9.62 12.59
N LEU A 465 -7.17 10.46 11.56
CA LEU A 465 -8.25 11.19 10.88
C LEU A 465 -9.17 10.25 10.09
N LYS A 466 -8.63 9.23 9.40
CA LYS A 466 -9.44 8.22 8.70
C LYS A 466 -10.33 7.44 9.66
N GLU A 467 -9.81 7.06 10.82
CA GLU A 467 -10.56 6.35 11.85
C GLU A 467 -11.66 7.24 12.45
N ARG A 468 -11.37 8.53 12.69
CA ARG A 468 -12.38 9.50 13.10
C ARG A 468 -13.50 9.67 12.06
N VAL A 469 -13.16 9.73 10.77
CA VAL A 469 -14.15 9.78 9.68
C VAL A 469 -14.97 8.49 9.64
N ARG A 470 -14.34 7.33 9.76
CA ARG A 470 -15.03 6.04 9.82
C ARG A 470 -16.02 5.99 10.99
N ASN A 471 -15.61 6.42 12.18
CA ASN A 471 -16.48 6.48 13.36
C ASN A 471 -17.68 7.41 13.13
N GLN A 472 -17.47 8.57 12.51
CA GLN A 472 -18.55 9.48 12.12
C GLN A 472 -19.50 8.86 11.07
N GLU A 473 -18.98 8.09 10.12
CA GLU A 473 -19.80 7.36 9.16
C GLU A 473 -20.63 6.24 9.81
N GLU A 474 -20.07 5.56 10.80
CA GLU A 474 -20.78 4.55 11.60
C GLU A 474 -21.89 5.19 12.45
N GLU A 475 -21.62 6.31 13.11
CA GLU A 475 -22.64 7.11 13.82
C GLU A 475 -23.77 7.56 12.87
N LEU A 476 -23.44 8.03 11.66
CA LEU A 476 -24.43 8.40 10.65
C LEU A 476 -25.26 7.20 10.15
N LYS A 477 -24.64 6.02 10.01
CA LYS A 477 -25.36 4.78 9.65
C LYS A 477 -26.32 4.37 10.76
N GLU A 478 -25.92 4.47 12.03
CA GLU A 478 -26.79 4.16 13.17
C GLU A 478 -27.99 5.12 13.24
N LEU A 479 -27.77 6.42 13.05
CA LEU A 479 -28.85 7.41 13.01
C LEU A 479 -29.83 7.15 11.85
N ARG A 480 -29.32 6.77 10.66
CA ARG A 480 -30.16 6.37 9.52
C ARG A 480 -31.00 5.13 9.84
N LEU A 481 -30.43 4.13 10.52
CA LEU A 481 -31.16 2.92 10.92
C LEU A 481 -32.31 3.26 11.90
N ARG A 482 -32.04 4.11 12.90
CA ARG A 482 -33.04 4.57 13.88
C ARG A 482 -34.18 5.36 13.22
N LEU A 483 -33.90 6.10 12.13
CA LEU A 483 -34.92 6.78 11.33
C LEU A 483 -35.83 5.77 10.60
N VAL A 484 -35.26 4.76 9.94
CA VAL A 484 -36.02 3.69 9.29
C VAL A 484 -36.88 2.93 10.29
N GLU A 485 -36.33 2.57 11.46
CA GLU A 485 -37.11 1.91 12.52
C GLU A 485 -38.29 2.77 13.03
N ARG A 486 -38.13 4.09 13.07
CA ARG A 486 -39.23 5.02 13.42
C ARG A 486 -40.28 5.08 12.30
N GLU A 487 -39.86 5.09 11.05
CA GLU A 487 -40.76 5.05 9.89
C GLU A 487 -41.57 3.75 9.87
N ASP A 488 -40.94 2.60 10.06
CA ASP A 488 -41.60 1.28 10.13
C ASP A 488 -42.58 1.19 11.30
N ARG A 489 -42.20 1.66 12.50
CA ARG A 489 -43.12 1.73 13.65
C ARG A 489 -44.33 2.62 13.37
N SER A 490 -44.16 3.71 12.63
CA SER A 490 -45.26 4.59 12.23
C SER A 490 -46.16 3.97 11.15
N ALA A 491 -45.62 3.12 10.28
CA ALA A 491 -46.36 2.39 9.26
C ALA A 491 -47.19 1.25 9.87
N VAL A 492 -46.67 0.55 10.88
CA VAL A 492 -47.38 -0.53 11.59
C VAL A 492 -48.58 0.01 12.38
N GLN A 493 -48.50 1.22 12.94
CA GLN A 493 -49.63 1.86 13.63
C GLN A 493 -50.75 2.35 12.69
N LYS A 494 -50.54 2.32 11.36
CA LYS A 494 -51.53 2.77 10.36
C LYS A 494 -52.31 1.64 9.68
N LYS A 495 -52.20 0.38 10.11
CA LYS A 495 -53.08 -0.70 9.61
C LYS A 495 -54.45 -0.66 10.31
N PRO A 496 -55.56 -0.32 9.62
CA PRO A 496 -56.89 -0.54 10.16
C PRO A 496 -57.24 -2.04 10.13
N ASN A 497 -57.80 -2.54 11.24
CA ASN A 497 -58.38 -3.88 11.36
C ASN A 497 -59.41 -4.13 10.26
N GLN A 498 -59.14 -5.09 9.38
CA GLN A 498 -60.16 -5.79 8.58
C GLN A 498 -59.81 -7.28 8.60
N ASP A 499 -60.40 -7.98 9.58
CA ASP A 499 -60.43 -9.43 9.64
C ASP A 499 -61.75 -9.93 9.05
N SER A 500 -61.69 -10.76 8.00
CA SER A 500 -62.36 -12.07 7.94
C SER A 500 -62.14 -12.75 6.57
N PRO A 501 -61.87 -14.07 6.53
CA PRO A 501 -61.58 -14.80 5.29
C PRO A 501 -62.85 -15.42 4.68
N PRO A 502 -63.00 -15.51 3.34
CA PRO A 502 -64.01 -16.37 2.76
C PRO A 502 -63.41 -17.74 2.41
N ASP A 503 -64.12 -18.75 2.89
CA ASP A 503 -63.76 -20.15 2.81
C ASP A 503 -64.15 -20.74 1.45
N GLN A 504 -63.27 -21.61 0.96
CA GLN A 504 -63.40 -22.34 -0.29
C GLN A 504 -64.28 -23.56 -0.05
N SER A 505 -65.43 -23.67 -0.73
CA SER A 505 -65.87 -24.99 -1.21
C SER A 505 -67.10 -24.95 -2.11
N LYS A 506 -66.93 -25.62 -3.26
CA LYS A 506 -67.92 -26.39 -4.03
C LYS A 506 -68.92 -25.61 -4.89
N LEU A 507 -68.54 -25.45 -6.16
CA LEU A 507 -69.49 -25.57 -7.28
C LEU A 507 -68.99 -26.70 -8.21
N GLN A 508 -69.64 -27.85 -8.10
CA GLN A 508 -69.71 -28.89 -9.12
C GLN A 508 -71.20 -29.07 -9.42
N ASP A 509 -71.50 -29.00 -10.72
CA ASP A 509 -72.68 -29.53 -11.44
C ASP A 509 -73.66 -28.51 -12.08
N ALA A 510 -73.56 -28.48 -13.43
CA ALA A 510 -74.56 -28.20 -14.47
C ALA A 510 -75.13 -26.75 -14.59
N PRO A 511 -75.39 -26.20 -15.81
CA PRO A 511 -76.08 -26.95 -16.88
C PRO A 511 -75.65 -26.73 -18.34
N ASP A 512 -75.67 -27.83 -19.08
CA ASP A 512 -75.94 -27.91 -20.51
C ASP A 512 -77.34 -27.38 -20.81
N GLN A 513 -77.50 -26.10 -21.19
CA GLN A 513 -78.73 -25.66 -21.88
C GLN A 513 -78.70 -24.30 -22.61
N LEU A 514 -77.53 -23.69 -22.86
CA LEU A 514 -77.46 -22.40 -23.58
C LEU A 514 -76.32 -22.38 -24.60
N LEU A 515 -76.44 -23.19 -25.65
CA LEU A 515 -75.61 -23.04 -26.85
C LEU A 515 -76.45 -22.41 -27.96
N SER A 516 -76.65 -21.09 -27.84
CA SER A 516 -76.93 -20.27 -29.01
C SER A 516 -75.60 -20.06 -29.76
N GLN A 517 -75.57 -20.33 -31.08
CA GLN A 517 -74.36 -20.25 -31.93
C GLN A 517 -73.60 -18.90 -31.84
N GLY A 518 -74.24 -17.84 -31.35
CA GLY A 518 -73.60 -16.54 -31.13
C GLY A 518 -72.69 -16.46 -29.89
N GLN A 519 -73.01 -17.19 -28.82
CA GLN A 519 -72.22 -17.17 -27.58
C GLN A 519 -70.94 -18.02 -27.70
N GLU A 520 -70.98 -19.09 -28.49
CA GLU A 520 -69.81 -19.93 -28.75
C GLU A 520 -68.70 -19.19 -29.50
N ALA A 521 -69.06 -18.33 -30.45
CA ALA A 521 -68.10 -17.48 -31.17
C ALA A 521 -67.45 -16.43 -30.25
N GLY A 522 -68.25 -15.84 -29.33
CA GLY A 522 -67.76 -14.91 -28.32
C GLY A 522 -66.76 -15.57 -27.36
N LEU A 523 -67.12 -16.73 -26.81
CA LEU A 523 -66.25 -17.50 -25.91
C LEU A 523 -64.98 -18.00 -26.60
N ARG A 524 -65.06 -18.42 -27.88
CA ARG A 524 -63.87 -18.79 -28.66
C ARG A 524 -62.94 -17.61 -28.85
N MET A 525 -63.47 -16.43 -29.17
CA MET A 525 -62.66 -15.21 -29.33
C MET A 525 -62.06 -14.74 -28.00
N GLU A 526 -62.78 -14.90 -26.89
CA GLU A 526 -62.28 -14.62 -25.54
C GLU A 526 -61.19 -15.62 -25.12
N LEU A 527 -61.38 -16.90 -25.39
CA LEU A 527 -60.38 -17.95 -25.15
C LEU A 527 -59.12 -17.69 -25.99
N GLU A 528 -59.26 -17.32 -27.25
CA GLU A 528 -58.13 -17.01 -28.12
C GLU A 528 -57.39 -15.75 -27.66
N ARG A 529 -58.12 -14.71 -27.22
CA ARG A 529 -57.52 -13.53 -26.57
C ARG A 529 -56.83 -13.89 -25.25
N ALA A 530 -57.40 -14.78 -24.45
CA ALA A 530 -56.79 -15.25 -23.20
C ALA A 530 -55.49 -16.04 -23.48
N LEU A 531 -55.51 -16.93 -24.46
CA LEU A 531 -54.35 -17.71 -24.90
C LEU A 531 -53.23 -16.80 -25.44
N GLN A 532 -53.57 -15.78 -26.23
CA GLN A 532 -52.59 -14.79 -26.69
C GLN A 532 -51.99 -13.98 -25.54
N ARG A 533 -52.78 -13.64 -24.51
CA ARG A 533 -52.26 -12.97 -23.31
C ARG A 533 -51.32 -13.88 -22.52
N THR A 534 -51.66 -15.16 -22.34
CA THR A 534 -50.80 -16.13 -21.65
C THR A 534 -49.52 -16.40 -22.42
N ASP A 535 -49.58 -16.54 -23.75
CA ASP A 535 -48.39 -16.72 -24.59
C ASP A 535 -47.46 -15.50 -24.51
N LYS A 536 -48.03 -14.29 -24.57
CA LYS A 536 -47.26 -13.05 -24.40
C LYS A 536 -46.58 -12.99 -23.03
N TYR A 537 -47.28 -13.43 -21.98
CA TYR A 537 -46.71 -13.52 -20.64
C TYR A 537 -45.58 -14.56 -20.57
N MET A 538 -45.79 -15.77 -21.09
CA MET A 538 -44.79 -16.84 -21.11
C MET A 538 -43.52 -16.44 -21.89
N ARG A 539 -43.66 -15.75 -23.02
CA ARG A 539 -42.51 -15.24 -23.78
C ARG A 539 -41.72 -14.19 -23.00
N ARG A 540 -42.40 -13.26 -22.31
CA ARG A 540 -41.73 -12.24 -21.48
C ARG A 540 -41.02 -12.88 -20.29
N TYR A 541 -41.66 -13.83 -19.61
CA TYR A 541 -41.05 -14.58 -18.51
C TYR A 541 -39.80 -15.33 -18.98
N ASN A 542 -39.89 -16.04 -20.10
CA ASN A 542 -38.75 -16.77 -20.65
C ASN A 542 -37.62 -15.82 -21.10
N ALA A 543 -37.94 -14.67 -21.70
CA ALA A 543 -36.96 -13.66 -22.07
C ALA A 543 -36.25 -13.06 -20.84
N GLY A 544 -37.00 -12.73 -19.78
CA GLY A 544 -36.44 -12.26 -18.51
C GLY A 544 -35.53 -13.31 -17.86
N ARG A 545 -35.97 -14.57 -17.86
CA ARG A 545 -35.17 -15.71 -17.35
C ARG A 545 -33.87 -15.90 -18.12
N VAL A 546 -33.87 -15.80 -19.45
CA VAL A 546 -32.66 -15.89 -20.28
C VAL A 546 -31.71 -14.71 -20.04
N CYS A 547 -32.24 -13.48 -19.93
CA CYS A 547 -31.45 -12.30 -19.60
C CYS A 547 -30.77 -12.46 -18.24
N TRP A 548 -31.52 -12.93 -17.23
CA TRP A 548 -31.00 -13.18 -15.89
C TRP A 548 -29.90 -14.24 -15.87
N HIS A 549 -30.10 -15.38 -16.54
CA HIS A 549 -29.06 -16.40 -16.67
C HIS A 549 -27.80 -15.88 -17.37
N THR A 550 -27.96 -15.01 -18.37
CA THR A 550 -26.84 -14.35 -19.04
C THR A 550 -26.09 -13.42 -18.08
N ARG A 551 -26.80 -12.59 -17.31
CA ARG A 551 -26.18 -11.70 -16.30
C ARG A 551 -25.44 -12.47 -15.22
N LEU A 552 -26.03 -13.55 -14.70
CA LEU A 552 -25.35 -14.42 -13.73
C LEU A 552 -24.09 -15.05 -14.31
N ARG A 553 -24.15 -15.50 -15.58
CA ARG A 553 -22.98 -16.05 -16.25
C ARG A 553 -21.89 -15.01 -16.38
N CYS A 554 -22.22 -13.79 -16.81
CA CYS A 554 -21.25 -12.68 -16.89
C CYS A 554 -20.65 -12.34 -15.52
N ALA A 555 -21.46 -12.28 -14.46
CA ALA A 555 -20.96 -12.01 -13.10
C ALA A 555 -20.03 -13.12 -12.60
N ARG A 556 -20.40 -14.40 -12.82
CA ARG A 556 -19.55 -15.54 -12.49
C ARG A 556 -18.24 -15.51 -13.26
N ASP A 557 -18.29 -15.24 -14.57
CA ASP A 557 -17.10 -15.24 -15.42
C ASP A 557 -16.17 -14.06 -15.04
N ALA A 558 -16.72 -12.90 -14.65
CA ALA A 558 -15.95 -11.78 -14.10
C ALA A 558 -15.26 -12.15 -12.77
N PHE A 559 -16.00 -12.77 -11.85
CA PHE A 559 -15.44 -13.23 -10.57
C PHE A 559 -14.32 -14.26 -10.75
N LEU A 560 -14.49 -15.21 -11.69
CA LEU A 560 -13.43 -16.18 -12.03
C LEU A 560 -12.22 -15.49 -12.66
N GLY A 561 -12.42 -14.44 -13.46
CA GLY A 561 -11.34 -13.62 -14.00
C GLY A 561 -10.55 -12.91 -12.89
N GLU A 562 -11.23 -12.29 -11.94
CA GLU A 562 -10.60 -11.65 -10.78
C GLU A 562 -9.86 -12.67 -9.90
N LEU A 563 -10.45 -13.84 -9.63
CA LEU A 563 -9.78 -14.92 -8.92
C LEU A 563 -8.49 -15.35 -9.61
N SER A 564 -8.53 -15.60 -10.92
CA SER A 564 -7.34 -15.95 -11.69
C SER A 564 -6.27 -14.86 -11.64
N ALA A 565 -6.66 -13.58 -11.71
CA ALA A 565 -5.73 -12.46 -11.57
C ALA A 565 -5.08 -12.40 -10.19
N ARG A 566 -5.86 -12.64 -9.12
CA ARG A 566 -5.36 -12.71 -7.74
C ARG A 566 -4.41 -13.89 -7.55
N ASP A 567 -4.74 -15.06 -8.06
CA ASP A 567 -3.87 -16.25 -7.99
C ASP A 567 -2.55 -16.01 -8.71
N LYS A 568 -2.57 -15.37 -9.89
CA LYS A 568 -1.36 -14.95 -10.60
C LYS A 568 -0.54 -13.95 -9.78
N ALA A 569 -1.18 -12.99 -9.12
CA ALA A 569 -0.50 -12.04 -8.26
C ALA A 569 0.14 -12.72 -7.04
N VAL A 570 -0.56 -13.65 -6.38
CA VAL A 570 -0.04 -14.45 -5.26
C VAL A 570 1.14 -15.32 -5.71
N ALA A 571 1.06 -15.93 -6.90
CA ALA A 571 2.16 -16.72 -7.46
C ALA A 571 3.40 -15.85 -7.73
N ASN A 572 3.21 -14.65 -8.27
CA ASN A 572 4.30 -13.69 -8.49
C ASN A 572 4.96 -13.26 -7.16
N ILE A 573 4.16 -12.85 -6.18
CA ILE A 573 4.66 -12.45 -4.85
C ILE A 573 5.40 -13.62 -4.19
N SER A 574 4.89 -14.85 -4.32
CA SER A 574 5.54 -16.05 -3.78
C SER A 574 6.87 -16.35 -4.46
N HIS A 575 6.97 -16.10 -5.77
CA HIS A 575 8.22 -16.21 -6.51
C HIS A 575 9.23 -15.14 -6.08
N ASP A 576 8.80 -13.88 -5.98
CA ASP A 576 9.66 -12.77 -5.57
C ASP A 576 10.15 -12.94 -4.12
N LEU A 577 9.31 -13.47 -3.23
CA LEU A 577 9.69 -13.84 -1.87
C LEU A 577 10.80 -14.91 -1.86
N LYS A 578 10.72 -15.93 -2.73
CA LYS A 578 11.78 -16.95 -2.86
C LYS A 578 13.08 -16.35 -3.39
N LEU A 579 13.02 -15.42 -4.34
CA LEU A 579 14.20 -14.70 -4.83
C LEU A 579 14.83 -13.85 -3.73
N ALA A 580 14.03 -13.11 -2.96
CA ALA A 580 14.50 -12.32 -1.84
C ALA A 580 15.14 -13.20 -0.75
N GLN A 581 14.53 -14.35 -0.42
CA GLN A 581 15.10 -15.32 0.53
C GLN A 581 16.44 -15.89 0.05
N SER A 582 16.57 -16.19 -1.25
CA SER A 582 17.82 -16.66 -1.87
C SER A 582 18.91 -15.58 -1.87
N SER A 583 18.55 -14.32 -2.18
CA SER A 583 19.47 -13.19 -2.09
C SER A 583 19.94 -12.96 -0.65
N ALA A 584 19.03 -12.97 0.32
CA ALA A 584 19.35 -12.80 1.74
C ALA A 584 20.21 -13.95 2.30
N SER A 585 20.05 -15.19 1.82
CA SER A 585 20.92 -16.31 2.23
C SER A 585 22.32 -16.19 1.63
N LYS A 586 22.44 -15.77 0.37
CA LYS A 586 23.73 -15.46 -0.26
C LYS A 586 24.45 -14.31 0.45
N GLU A 587 23.73 -13.26 0.83
CA GLU A 587 24.27 -12.14 1.59
C GLU A 587 24.76 -12.58 2.97
N ARG A 588 23.98 -13.40 3.70
CA ARG A 588 24.41 -14.00 4.97
C ARG A 588 25.70 -14.82 4.82
N ALA A 589 25.76 -15.69 3.81
CA ALA A 589 26.96 -16.49 3.54
C ALA A 589 28.18 -15.62 3.14
N TRP A 590 27.97 -14.49 2.47
CA TRP A 590 29.03 -13.53 2.18
C TRP A 590 29.50 -12.81 3.46
N ARG A 591 28.59 -12.34 4.30
CA ARG A 591 28.92 -11.73 5.60
C ARG A 591 29.71 -12.70 6.49
N GLU A 592 29.30 -13.98 6.55
CA GLU A 592 30.02 -15.02 7.30
C GLU A 592 31.45 -15.22 6.80
N ARG A 593 31.67 -15.24 5.47
CA ARG A 593 33.03 -15.34 4.88
C ARG A 593 33.89 -14.14 5.23
N VAL A 594 33.36 -12.91 5.09
CA VAL A 594 34.09 -11.69 5.46
C VAL A 594 34.46 -11.70 6.94
N VAL A 595 33.54 -12.12 7.81
CA VAL A 595 33.82 -12.27 9.24
C VAL A 595 34.92 -13.29 9.50
N GLN A 596 34.91 -14.43 8.82
CA GLN A 596 35.99 -15.44 8.94
C GLN A 596 37.35 -14.90 8.50
N GLU A 597 37.41 -14.19 7.36
CA GLU A 597 38.64 -13.56 6.87
C GLU A 597 39.18 -12.53 7.86
N LEU A 598 38.30 -11.67 8.43
CA LEU A 598 38.68 -10.72 9.48
C LEU A 598 39.22 -11.42 10.72
N HIS A 599 38.64 -12.55 11.14
CA HIS A 599 39.16 -13.33 12.27
C HIS A 599 40.56 -13.88 11.98
N VAL A 600 40.82 -14.36 10.77
CA VAL A 600 42.14 -14.84 10.35
C VAL A 600 43.17 -13.71 10.32
N SER A 601 42.81 -12.55 9.75
CA SER A 601 43.68 -11.37 9.75
C SER A 601 43.98 -10.87 11.17
N LEU A 602 42.97 -10.84 12.05
CA LEU A 602 43.16 -10.46 13.47
C LEU A 602 44.05 -11.46 14.21
N ALA A 603 43.93 -12.75 13.95
CA ALA A 603 44.83 -13.76 14.51
C ALA A 603 46.28 -13.52 14.07
N SER A 604 46.51 -13.30 12.76
CA SER A 604 47.83 -12.99 12.23
C SER A 604 48.43 -11.71 12.83
N VAL A 605 47.62 -10.65 13.02
CA VAL A 605 48.08 -9.41 13.68
C VAL A 605 48.48 -9.67 15.13
N ARG A 606 47.73 -10.51 15.86
CA ARG A 606 48.08 -10.90 17.24
C ARG A 606 49.40 -11.67 17.29
N ASP A 607 49.60 -12.62 16.38
CA ASP A 607 50.83 -13.41 16.30
C ASP A 607 52.04 -12.53 15.98
N LEU A 608 51.93 -11.64 14.98
CA LEU A 608 53.00 -10.68 14.65
C LEU A 608 53.29 -9.72 15.82
N THR A 609 52.26 -9.29 16.54
CA THR A 609 52.43 -8.44 17.73
C THR A 609 53.19 -9.19 18.83
N GLN A 610 52.91 -10.48 19.01
CA GLN A 610 53.64 -11.35 19.94
C GLN A 610 55.10 -11.54 19.52
N GLU A 611 55.37 -11.81 18.23
CA GLU A 611 56.75 -11.91 17.71
C GLU A 611 57.54 -10.61 17.94
N VAL A 612 56.93 -9.45 17.69
CA VAL A 612 57.56 -8.15 17.95
C VAL A 612 57.84 -7.96 19.45
N ALA A 613 56.95 -8.42 20.33
CA ALA A 613 57.18 -8.38 21.78
C ALA A 613 58.35 -9.26 22.21
N ASP A 614 58.46 -10.47 21.66
CA ASP A 614 59.54 -11.42 21.94
C ASP A 614 60.89 -10.91 21.41
N LEU A 615 60.93 -10.32 20.21
CA LEU A 615 62.12 -9.66 19.67
C LEU A 615 62.56 -8.47 20.52
N LYS A 616 61.62 -7.64 20.98
CA LYS A 616 61.92 -6.53 21.91
C LYS A 616 62.49 -7.04 23.24
N PHE A 617 61.99 -8.16 23.75
CA PHE A 617 62.53 -8.80 24.95
C PHE A 617 63.96 -9.31 24.73
N SER A 618 64.21 -10.03 23.63
CA SER A 618 65.54 -10.53 23.26
C SER A 618 66.55 -9.37 23.09
N LEU A 619 66.14 -8.28 22.43
CA LEU A 619 66.98 -7.09 22.27
C LEU A 619 67.36 -6.44 23.61
N ARG A 620 66.41 -6.34 24.55
CA ARG A 620 66.68 -5.84 25.91
C ARG A 620 67.68 -6.73 26.64
N GLU A 621 67.57 -8.04 26.49
CA GLU A 621 68.50 -8.99 27.11
C GLU A 621 69.91 -8.90 26.50
N GLN A 622 70.02 -8.82 25.17
CA GLN A 622 71.29 -8.57 24.49
C GLN A 622 71.91 -7.23 24.92
N THR A 623 71.10 -6.19 25.09
CA THR A 623 71.55 -4.88 25.59
C THR A 623 72.11 -4.99 27.01
N ARG A 624 71.49 -5.78 27.90
CA ARG A 624 72.01 -6.03 29.26
C ARG A 624 73.33 -6.82 29.23
N LEU A 625 73.40 -7.87 28.40
CA LEU A 625 74.62 -8.69 28.27
C LEU A 625 75.79 -7.88 27.71
N THR A 626 75.54 -7.03 26.72
CA THR A 626 76.57 -6.14 26.15
C THR A 626 77.03 -5.09 27.16
N GLN A 627 76.12 -4.47 27.92
CA GLN A 627 76.47 -3.58 29.04
C GLN A 627 77.33 -4.29 30.11
N HIS A 628 76.97 -5.53 30.47
CA HIS A 628 77.76 -6.32 31.43
C HIS A 628 79.15 -6.67 30.90
N ALA A 629 79.25 -7.05 29.61
CA ALA A 629 80.52 -7.31 28.96
C ALA A 629 81.40 -6.06 28.89
N GLN A 630 80.83 -4.90 28.52
CA GLN A 630 81.52 -3.61 28.50
C GLN A 630 82.10 -3.26 29.88
N HIS A 631 81.31 -3.38 30.95
CA HIS A 631 81.79 -3.13 32.32
C HIS A 631 82.93 -4.09 32.71
N ARG A 632 82.86 -5.37 32.30
CA ARG A 632 83.94 -6.33 32.56
C ARG A 632 85.23 -6.00 31.79
N VAL A 633 85.11 -5.56 30.53
CA VAL A 633 86.25 -5.09 29.73
C VAL A 633 86.90 -3.88 30.40
N GLN A 634 86.10 -2.89 30.83
CA GLN A 634 86.59 -1.71 31.55
C GLN A 634 87.38 -2.09 32.82
N LEU A 635 86.86 -3.02 33.63
CA LEU A 635 87.59 -3.50 34.81
C LEU A 635 88.94 -4.17 34.45
N LEU A 636 88.97 -4.99 33.39
CA LEU A 636 90.20 -5.63 32.93
C LEU A 636 91.20 -4.62 32.35
N GLU A 637 90.72 -3.56 31.68
CA GLU A 637 91.55 -2.45 31.20
C GLU A 637 92.16 -1.68 32.37
N GLU A 638 91.37 -1.34 33.40
CA GLU A 638 91.85 -0.70 34.63
C GLU A 638 92.90 -1.55 35.37
N GLU A 639 92.68 -2.86 35.51
CA GLU A 639 93.65 -3.79 36.10
C GLU A 639 94.93 -3.86 35.26
N GLY A 640 94.79 -3.95 33.94
CA GLY A 640 95.92 -3.95 33.00
C GLY A 640 96.74 -2.66 33.08
N GLU A 641 96.10 -1.50 33.24
CA GLU A 641 96.78 -0.24 33.53
C GLU A 641 97.51 -0.24 34.88
N ARG A 642 96.89 -0.74 35.94
CA ARG A 642 97.53 -0.86 37.26
C ARG A 642 98.77 -1.75 37.20
N LEU A 643 98.68 -2.90 36.53
CA LEU A 643 99.80 -3.81 36.31
C LEU A 643 100.92 -3.17 35.48
N ARG A 644 100.59 -2.43 34.41
CA ARG A 644 101.57 -1.66 33.62
C ARG A 644 102.29 -0.61 34.47
N LYS A 645 101.56 0.11 35.33
CA LYS A 645 102.14 1.07 36.28
C LYS A 645 103.07 0.40 37.28
N LEU A 646 102.72 -0.79 37.80
CA LEU A 646 103.57 -1.57 38.71
C LEU A 646 104.85 -2.08 38.03
N LEU A 647 104.77 -2.59 36.80
CA LEU A 647 105.93 -3.05 36.03
C LEU A 647 106.91 -1.90 35.70
N LEU A 648 106.40 -0.71 35.39
CA LEU A 648 107.24 0.48 35.20
C LEU A 648 107.88 0.98 36.50
N ALA A 649 107.30 0.64 37.66
CA ALA A 649 107.80 1.03 38.98
C ALA A 649 108.81 0.04 39.57
N GLU A 650 109.02 -1.14 38.97
CA GLU A 650 110.09 -2.04 39.42
C GLU A 650 111.46 -1.38 39.17
N PRO A 651 112.27 -1.14 40.22
CA PRO A 651 113.61 -0.61 40.05
C PRO A 651 114.43 -1.63 39.27
N ARG A 652 115.04 -1.21 38.15
CA ARG A 652 116.03 -2.02 37.42
C ARG A 652 117.13 -2.43 38.39
N ILE A 653 117.07 -3.65 38.89
CA ILE A 653 118.17 -4.24 39.67
C ILE A 653 119.29 -4.49 38.66
N HIS A 654 120.31 -3.63 38.71
CA HIS A 654 121.57 -3.79 37.99
C HIS A 654 122.51 -4.75 38.72
#